data_AF-A0A378K872-F1
#
_entry.id   AF-A0A378K872-F1
#
_cell.length_a   1.000
_cell.length_b   1.000
_cell.length_c   1.000
_cell.angle_alpha   90.00
_cell.angle_beta   90.00
_cell.angle_gamma   90.00
#
_symmetry.space_group_name_H-M   'P 1'
#
loop_
_entity.id
_entity.type
_entity.pdbx_description
1 polymer ?
#
loop_
_entity_poly.entity_id
_entity_poly.type
_entity_poly.pdbx_seq_one_letter_code
_entity_poly.pdbx_strand_id
1 'polypeptide(L)'
;MLVQDIRRFLEELRESKTIIPCDKRLSAILQEHFSHRESHEELTSNDIQFVLQCFSERWIADSECDYLLYPSQANQVWIKLAHEIEPFTDKNYLQILLPHITNQFDFNNLTPLTETVRLENFYLGYDGKTLYRKRGLCERLLDNQFELSTCRTLKTKQCEVMTIEELTRLYRGKYCNGEFSIDKEKFDNFWDFLYKKTFPRMQSKGEIPLEVLPHLLMLIESYYHLKNSGADIKLFTAEIHKFFKLLYQFKLENINFLYGVKILYHGKEYYLLELFVLINMAQSYDIDEQLKAIMSWLYQFNPILKASNKGLLSFYAELEPKLHSEGHLEKRVETGTDNLLYRTKIFLVSLFVTPFEVFPFSGKTISFWDINNVIFSEGEKIYNQFAPFLMTNKLDILIAIYKKTIEEHIIPCQKNKHIYKWLTHYQSTEDWYQLVETGGLSKLDVYWFDPELILHGLAHFRLINKSLGEKIVNFLDELIHTYAQNNNEFQIQLRVNILFSRFLKSLDEHQRRKLILTLSLFDPVEAKSKFLTNCIHYVTNRLCQISMHQLDSSPNFFGTYQCIDSKKLLINKTDVKQVSAILEAFKEMLHSLEERCNPEQLENMLIFLRNISRPILTVAEIEEAQQSARVIDYIGAPT
;
A
#
# COMPACT_ATOMS: atom_id res chain seq x y z
N MET A 1 42.99 -4.97 32.79
CA MET A 1 41.86 -5.14 33.74
C MET A 1 42.11 -6.40 34.56
N LEU A 2 41.76 -6.40 35.85
CA LEU A 2 42.03 -7.54 36.74
C LEU A 2 40.79 -8.42 36.91
N VAL A 3 40.98 -9.68 37.29
CA VAL A 3 39.88 -10.59 37.70
C VAL A 3 39.08 -9.99 38.86
N GLN A 4 39.72 -9.23 39.75
CA GLN A 4 39.05 -8.51 40.84
C GLN A 4 37.98 -7.51 40.35
N ASP A 5 38.18 -6.86 39.20
CA ASP A 5 37.20 -5.91 38.65
C ASP A 5 35.91 -6.64 38.23
N ILE A 6 36.04 -7.84 37.67
CA ILE A 6 34.89 -8.70 37.33
C ILE A 6 34.17 -9.19 38.60
N ARG A 7 34.91 -9.56 39.65
CA ARG A 7 34.32 -9.96 40.94
C ARG A 7 33.52 -8.82 41.58
N ARG A 8 34.08 -7.60 41.57
CA ARG A 8 33.40 -6.38 42.01
C ARG A 8 32.11 -6.15 41.23
N PHE A 9 32.16 -6.26 39.90
CA PHE A 9 30.97 -6.15 39.06
C PHE A 9 29.86 -7.16 39.46
N LEU A 10 30.23 -8.42 39.72
CA LEU A 10 29.27 -9.46 40.12
C LEU A 10 28.65 -9.17 41.50
N GLU A 11 29.42 -8.60 42.43
CA GLU A 11 28.93 -8.15 43.74
C GLU A 11 27.95 -6.98 43.59
N GLU A 12 28.32 -5.94 42.84
CA GLU A 12 27.46 -4.77 42.56
C GLU A 12 26.15 -5.18 41.85
N LEU A 13 26.22 -6.15 40.93
CA LEU A 13 25.04 -6.67 40.24
C LEU A 13 24.12 -7.46 41.19
N ARG A 14 24.67 -8.21 42.15
CA ARG A 14 23.89 -8.93 43.17
C ARG A 14 23.19 -8.02 44.16
N GLU A 15 23.78 -6.87 44.45
CA GLU A 15 23.20 -5.85 45.33
C GLU A 15 22.04 -5.08 44.67
N SER A 16 21.81 -5.27 43.37
CA SER A 16 20.69 -4.66 42.66
C SER A 16 19.35 -5.22 43.14
N LYS A 17 18.45 -4.35 43.58
CA LYS A 17 17.14 -4.72 44.19
C LYS A 17 16.26 -5.60 43.30
N THR A 18 16.41 -5.48 41.98
CA THR A 18 15.64 -6.23 40.98
C THR A 18 16.59 -6.79 39.93
N ILE A 19 16.95 -8.07 40.07
CA ILE A 19 17.79 -8.78 39.09
C ILE A 19 16.88 -9.58 38.16
N ILE A 20 16.90 -9.20 36.89
CA ILE A 20 16.13 -9.88 35.83
C ILE A 20 16.72 -11.27 35.54
N PRO A 21 15.93 -12.22 34.98
CA PRO A 21 16.39 -13.59 34.74
C PRO A 21 17.66 -13.69 33.88
N CYS A 22 17.81 -12.79 32.90
CA CYS A 22 19.00 -12.73 32.05
C CYS A 22 20.26 -12.39 32.86
N ASP A 23 20.18 -11.38 33.73
CA ASP A 23 21.30 -10.96 34.60
C ASP A 23 21.69 -12.08 35.58
N LYS A 24 20.72 -12.81 36.14
CA LYS A 24 21.01 -13.99 36.99
C LYS A 24 21.80 -15.05 36.23
N ARG A 25 21.34 -15.40 35.02
CA ARG A 25 21.99 -16.40 34.16
C ARG A 25 23.41 -15.97 33.80
N LEU A 26 23.59 -14.74 33.33
CA LEU A 26 24.90 -14.22 32.93
C LEU A 26 25.85 -14.06 34.11
N SER A 27 25.35 -13.67 35.28
CA SER A 27 26.17 -13.59 36.49
C SER A 27 26.72 -14.96 36.92
N ALA A 28 25.92 -16.03 36.78
CA ALA A 28 26.36 -17.40 37.07
C ALA A 28 27.44 -17.86 36.08
N ILE A 29 27.24 -17.60 34.78
CA ILE A 29 28.20 -17.91 33.71
C ILE A 29 29.55 -17.20 33.96
N LEU A 30 29.50 -15.90 34.25
CA LEU A 30 30.71 -15.11 34.55
C LEU A 30 31.38 -15.60 35.85
N GLN A 31 30.60 -15.91 36.88
CA GLN A 31 31.14 -16.41 38.14
C GLN A 31 31.85 -17.76 37.94
N GLU A 32 31.27 -18.68 37.19
CA GLU A 32 31.87 -19.98 36.88
C GLU A 32 33.22 -19.79 36.17
N HIS A 33 33.25 -18.96 35.12
CA HIS A 33 34.45 -18.69 34.31
C HIS A 33 35.61 -18.10 35.13
N PHE A 34 35.33 -17.21 36.09
CA PHE A 34 36.35 -16.51 36.89
C PHE A 34 36.55 -17.09 38.31
N SER A 35 35.88 -18.20 38.66
CA SER A 35 35.90 -18.78 40.01
C SER A 35 37.27 -19.31 40.44
N HIS A 36 38.00 -19.94 39.53
CA HIS A 36 39.27 -20.61 39.80
C HIS A 36 40.51 -19.74 39.60
N ARG A 37 40.32 -18.45 39.25
CA ARG A 37 41.41 -17.51 38.96
C ARG A 37 41.74 -16.66 40.17
N GLU A 38 42.99 -16.25 40.30
CA GLU A 38 43.40 -15.35 41.39
C GLU A 38 42.95 -13.90 41.12
N SER A 39 42.59 -13.16 42.19
CA SER A 39 41.99 -11.82 42.04
C SER A 39 42.91 -10.81 41.35
N HIS A 40 44.23 -10.97 41.51
CA HIS A 40 45.26 -10.09 40.97
C HIS A 40 45.73 -10.48 39.56
N GLU A 41 45.16 -11.53 38.98
CA GLU A 41 45.46 -11.89 37.58
C GLU A 41 44.86 -10.87 36.61
N GLU A 42 45.62 -10.57 35.55
CA GLU A 42 45.11 -9.80 34.42
C GLU A 42 44.18 -10.65 33.55
N LEU A 43 43.15 -10.01 32.99
CA LEU A 43 42.28 -10.61 31.99
C LEU A 43 43.06 -10.81 30.67
N THR A 44 43.00 -12.01 30.12
CA THR A 44 43.54 -12.33 28.80
C THR A 44 42.60 -11.83 27.70
N SER A 45 43.09 -11.77 26.45
CA SER A 45 42.23 -11.44 25.31
C SER A 45 41.02 -12.37 25.17
N ASN A 46 41.17 -13.65 25.53
CA ASN A 46 40.07 -14.62 25.51
C ASN A 46 39.02 -14.30 26.58
N ASP A 47 39.44 -13.85 27.77
CA ASP A 47 38.53 -13.42 28.82
C ASP A 47 37.75 -12.18 28.41
N ILE A 48 38.43 -11.21 27.78
CA ILE A 48 37.78 -10.01 27.26
C ILE A 48 36.74 -10.39 26.21
N GLN A 49 37.06 -11.27 25.26
CA GLN A 49 36.08 -11.76 24.27
C GLN A 49 34.90 -12.49 24.92
N PHE A 50 35.14 -13.29 25.96
CA PHE A 50 34.09 -13.96 26.71
C PHE A 50 33.13 -12.97 27.38
N VAL A 51 33.67 -11.93 28.02
CA VAL A 51 32.83 -10.87 28.63
C VAL A 51 32.05 -10.10 27.55
N LEU A 52 32.66 -9.80 26.41
CA LEU A 52 31.96 -9.17 25.27
C LEU A 52 30.81 -10.05 24.74
N GLN A 53 30.97 -11.37 24.75
CA GLN A 53 29.88 -12.29 24.41
C GLN A 53 28.72 -12.18 25.41
N CYS A 54 29.01 -12.06 26.71
CA CYS A 54 27.97 -11.84 27.71
C CYS A 54 27.20 -10.52 27.48
N PHE A 55 27.88 -9.43 27.12
CA PHE A 55 27.21 -8.19 26.71
C PHE A 55 26.28 -8.42 25.50
N SER A 56 26.73 -9.19 24.51
CA SER A 56 25.94 -9.48 23.33
C SER A 56 24.72 -10.35 23.62
N GLU A 57 24.81 -11.30 24.54
CA GLU A 57 23.66 -12.10 24.96
C GLU A 57 22.67 -11.32 25.81
N ARG A 58 23.14 -10.30 26.52
CA ARG A 58 22.30 -9.46 27.37
C ARG A 58 21.42 -8.50 26.56
N TRP A 59 21.98 -7.93 25.50
CA TRP A 59 21.32 -6.87 24.74
C TRP A 59 20.06 -7.39 24.04
N ILE A 60 18.91 -6.89 24.49
CA ILE A 60 17.61 -7.11 23.86
C ILE A 60 16.92 -5.75 23.81
N ALA A 61 16.84 -5.18 22.61
CA ALA A 61 16.16 -3.91 22.39
C ALA A 61 14.72 -3.99 22.89
N ASP A 62 14.18 -2.85 23.35
CA ASP A 62 12.77 -2.71 23.71
C ASP A 62 12.31 -3.59 24.90
N SER A 63 13.26 -4.08 25.70
CA SER A 63 13.07 -4.92 26.90
C SER A 63 13.61 -4.25 28.17
N GLU A 64 13.48 -4.89 29.34
CA GLU A 64 14.06 -4.41 30.61
C GLU A 64 15.61 -4.31 30.57
N CYS A 65 16.26 -5.05 29.66
CA CYS A 65 17.70 -4.97 29.42
C CYS A 65 18.12 -3.73 28.61
N ASP A 66 17.17 -2.97 28.07
CA ASP A 66 17.46 -1.88 27.14
C ASP A 66 18.07 -0.67 27.87
N TYR A 67 19.36 -0.45 27.64
CA TYR A 67 20.14 0.67 28.21
C TYR A 67 19.63 2.05 27.77
N LEU A 68 18.91 2.15 26.66
CA LEU A 68 18.41 3.42 26.11
C LEU A 68 17.09 3.85 26.76
N LEU A 69 16.36 2.92 27.37
CA LEU A 69 15.00 3.14 27.90
C LEU A 69 14.93 3.03 29.43
N TYR A 70 15.74 2.18 30.05
CA TYR A 70 15.60 1.87 31.47
C TYR A 70 16.91 2.14 32.23
N PRO A 71 17.01 3.23 33.02
CA PRO A 71 18.20 3.52 33.82
C PRO A 71 18.21 2.71 35.14
N SER A 72 18.00 1.40 35.08
CA SER A 72 18.00 0.53 36.27
C SER A 72 19.38 0.43 36.90
N GLN A 73 19.46 0.11 38.21
CA GLN A 73 20.74 -0.09 38.89
C GLN A 73 21.60 -1.16 38.20
N ALA A 74 20.98 -2.26 37.77
CA ALA A 74 21.66 -3.30 37.01
C ALA A 74 22.23 -2.76 35.68
N ASN A 75 21.44 -1.98 34.93
CA ASN A 75 21.94 -1.35 33.69
C ASN A 75 23.12 -0.41 33.97
N GLN A 76 23.10 0.36 35.05
CA GLN A 76 24.24 1.23 35.43
C GLN A 76 25.51 0.43 35.74
N VAL A 77 25.39 -0.72 36.40
CA VAL A 77 26.53 -1.61 36.71
C VAL A 77 27.13 -2.19 35.41
N TRP A 78 26.30 -2.59 34.46
CA TRP A 78 26.75 -3.04 33.13
C TRP A 78 27.39 -1.91 32.30
N ILE A 79 26.85 -0.69 32.35
CA ILE A 79 27.43 0.48 31.67
C ILE A 79 28.81 0.81 32.23
N LYS A 80 28.95 0.77 33.56
CA LYS A 80 30.24 0.97 34.24
C LYS A 80 31.27 -0.08 33.78
N LEU A 81 30.87 -1.36 33.75
CA LEU A 81 31.74 -2.43 33.25
C LEU A 81 32.17 -2.22 31.80
N ALA A 82 31.28 -1.75 30.92
CA ALA A 82 31.61 -1.48 29.53
C ALA A 82 32.70 -0.41 29.38
N HIS A 83 32.66 0.65 30.19
CA HIS A 83 33.74 1.66 30.22
C HIS A 83 35.05 1.11 30.78
N GLU A 84 35.01 0.21 31.76
CA GLU A 84 36.22 -0.43 32.29
C GLU A 84 36.88 -1.37 31.26
N ILE A 85 36.09 -1.97 30.37
CA ILE A 85 36.56 -2.88 29.31
C ILE A 85 37.02 -2.15 28.04
N GLU A 86 36.41 -1.02 27.70
CA GLU A 86 36.68 -0.23 26.49
C GLU A 86 38.18 -0.08 26.14
N PRO A 87 39.10 0.25 27.08
CA PRO A 87 40.54 0.39 26.78
C PRO A 87 41.24 -0.89 26.33
N PHE A 88 40.62 -2.06 26.53
CA PHE A 88 41.16 -3.38 26.22
C PHE A 88 40.56 -3.97 24.93
N THR A 89 39.80 -3.17 24.17
CA THR A 89 39.15 -3.60 22.92
C THR A 89 39.21 -2.52 21.84
N ASP A 90 39.00 -2.90 20.59
CA ASP A 90 38.83 -1.95 19.48
C ASP A 90 37.41 -1.35 19.39
N LYS A 91 36.53 -1.68 20.33
CA LYS A 91 35.14 -1.23 20.39
C LYS A 91 34.99 -0.12 21.42
N ASN A 92 34.23 0.92 21.07
CA ASN A 92 33.83 1.89 22.08
C ASN A 92 32.75 1.30 23.02
N TYR A 93 32.53 1.94 24.17
CA TYR A 93 31.57 1.44 25.17
C TYR A 93 30.14 1.29 24.60
N LEU A 94 29.73 2.13 23.64
CA LEU A 94 28.44 2.00 22.96
C LEU A 94 28.37 0.72 22.13
N GLN A 95 29.45 0.36 21.43
CA GLN A 95 29.56 -0.88 20.65
C GLN A 95 29.77 -2.12 21.53
N ILE A 96 30.21 -1.95 22.78
CA ILE A 96 30.23 -3.02 23.78
C ILE A 96 28.80 -3.28 24.27
N LEU A 97 28.08 -2.22 24.67
CA LEU A 97 26.70 -2.32 25.16
C LEU A 97 25.70 -2.70 24.07
N LEU A 98 25.89 -2.17 22.86
CA LEU A 98 25.01 -2.29 21.70
C LEU A 98 25.82 -2.89 20.53
N PRO A 99 26.08 -4.21 20.54
CA PRO A 99 27.05 -4.85 19.65
C PRO A 99 26.70 -4.80 18.15
N HIS A 100 25.45 -4.46 17.82
CA HIS A 100 24.98 -4.35 16.45
C HIS A 100 25.10 -2.93 15.86
N ILE A 101 25.49 -1.95 16.67
CA ILE A 101 25.65 -0.57 16.21
C ILE A 101 26.86 -0.43 15.28
N THR A 102 26.62 0.18 14.13
CA THR A 102 27.65 0.33 13.08
C THR A 102 28.12 1.77 12.89
N ASN A 103 27.35 2.77 13.29
CA ASN A 103 27.71 4.17 13.12
C ASN A 103 28.48 4.73 14.32
N GLN A 104 29.41 5.65 14.05
CA GLN A 104 30.17 6.39 15.07
C GLN A 104 29.69 7.85 15.22
N PHE A 105 28.95 8.35 14.23
CA PHE A 105 28.41 9.70 14.15
C PHE A 105 26.89 9.63 14.00
N ASP A 106 26.18 10.58 14.59
CA ASP A 106 24.75 10.77 14.36
C ASP A 106 24.52 11.28 12.94
N PHE A 107 23.69 10.61 12.15
CA PHE A 107 23.43 10.99 10.76
C PHE A 107 22.58 12.26 10.63
N ASN A 108 21.89 12.69 11.69
CA ASN A 108 21.03 13.89 11.66
C ASN A 108 21.84 15.19 11.71
N ASN A 109 22.94 15.22 12.46
CA ASN A 109 23.74 16.43 12.69
C ASN A 109 25.27 16.22 12.57
N LEU A 110 25.72 15.00 12.24
CA LEU A 110 27.13 14.62 12.06
C LEU A 110 28.00 14.72 13.32
N THR A 111 27.40 14.87 14.50
CA THR A 111 28.15 14.90 15.76
C THR A 111 28.59 13.49 16.16
N PRO A 112 29.77 13.33 16.81
CA PRO A 112 30.18 12.06 17.38
C PRO A 112 29.16 11.56 18.39
N LEU A 113 28.89 10.24 18.39
CA LEU A 113 28.00 9.64 19.40
C LEU A 113 28.62 9.72 20.81
N THR A 114 29.94 9.81 20.92
CA THR A 114 30.68 9.87 22.19
C THR A 114 30.57 11.21 22.93
N GLU A 115 29.89 12.22 22.38
CA GLU A 115 29.72 13.54 23.02
C GLU A 115 28.84 13.48 24.29
N THR A 116 28.01 12.45 24.43
CA THR A 116 27.15 12.25 25.62
C THR A 116 27.31 10.84 26.15
N VAL A 117 27.49 10.73 27.47
CA VAL A 117 27.55 9.43 28.17
C VAL A 117 26.18 8.94 28.63
N ARG A 118 25.16 9.81 28.61
CA ARG A 118 23.78 9.48 29.01
C ARG A 118 23.07 8.72 27.90
N LEU A 119 22.75 7.45 28.16
CA LEU A 119 22.17 6.55 27.16
C LEU A 119 20.71 6.87 26.85
N GLU A 120 19.99 7.47 27.79
CA GLU A 120 18.63 7.96 27.61
C GLU A 120 18.52 9.09 26.57
N ASN A 121 19.66 9.68 26.15
CA ASN A 121 19.70 10.68 25.08
C ASN A 121 19.77 10.07 23.68
N PHE A 122 19.85 8.75 23.57
CA PHE A 122 19.84 8.06 22.28
C PHE A 122 18.51 7.35 22.02
N TYR A 123 18.32 6.97 20.77
CA TYR A 123 17.30 6.00 20.36
C TYR A 123 17.85 5.16 19.21
N LEU A 124 17.40 3.91 19.15
CA LEU A 124 17.80 2.97 18.11
C LEU A 124 16.94 3.17 16.85
N GLY A 125 17.59 3.15 15.70
CA GLY A 125 16.94 3.19 14.39
C GLY A 125 16.15 1.92 14.07
N TYR A 126 15.24 2.01 13.11
CA TYR A 126 14.41 0.86 12.68
C TYR A 126 15.22 -0.34 12.15
N ASP A 127 16.46 -0.10 11.70
CA ASP A 127 17.36 -1.14 11.22
C ASP A 127 18.03 -1.95 12.34
N GLY A 128 17.85 -1.54 13.59
CA GLY A 128 18.49 -2.11 14.78
C GLY A 128 20.01 -1.92 14.82
N LYS A 129 20.58 -1.10 13.93
CA LYS A 129 22.03 -0.97 13.70
C LYS A 129 22.53 0.46 13.71
N THR A 130 21.63 1.43 13.58
CA THR A 130 21.97 2.85 13.59
C THR A 130 21.50 3.47 14.91
N LEU A 131 22.41 4.11 15.64
CA LEU A 131 22.10 4.86 16.86
C LEU A 131 21.99 6.35 16.55
N TYR A 132 20.94 6.98 17.06
CA TYR A 132 20.67 8.41 16.86
C TYR A 132 20.62 9.13 18.20
N ARG A 133 21.00 10.40 18.24
CA ARG A 133 20.82 11.27 19.41
C ARG A 133 19.52 12.04 19.28
N LYS A 134 18.78 12.15 20.39
CA LYS A 134 17.61 13.02 20.51
C LYS A 134 17.96 14.48 20.20
N ARG A 135 19.14 14.94 20.63
CA ARG A 135 19.66 16.27 20.28
C ARG A 135 19.86 16.45 18.77
N GLY A 136 20.49 15.48 18.10
CA GLY A 136 20.69 15.55 16.65
C GLY A 136 19.38 15.58 15.87
N LEU A 137 18.40 14.78 16.31
CA LEU A 137 17.04 14.85 15.78
C LEU A 137 16.37 16.21 16.06
N CYS A 138 16.55 16.79 17.25
CA CYS A 138 16.01 18.11 17.59
C CYS A 138 16.55 19.21 16.67
N GLU A 139 17.88 19.29 16.52
CA GLU A 139 18.55 20.24 15.63
C GLU A 139 18.06 20.06 14.18
N ARG A 140 17.94 18.81 13.73
CA ARG A 140 17.38 18.49 12.41
C ARG A 140 15.96 19.01 12.23
N LEU A 141 15.09 18.80 13.22
CA LEU A 141 13.71 19.27 13.16
C LEU A 141 13.66 20.79 13.12
N LEU A 142 14.50 21.48 13.91
CA LEU A 142 14.60 22.95 13.86
C LEU A 142 15.01 23.45 12.47
N ASP A 143 16.03 22.84 11.88
CA ASP A 143 16.56 23.24 10.56
C ASP A 143 15.58 22.97 9.41
N ASN A 144 14.65 22.02 9.56
CA ASN A 144 13.68 21.64 8.52
C ASN A 144 12.23 22.02 8.88
N GLN A 145 12.04 23.15 9.58
CA GLN A 145 10.71 23.70 9.88
C GLN A 145 9.79 22.70 10.63
N PHE A 146 10.39 21.85 11.44
CA PHE A 146 9.76 20.76 12.19
C PHE A 146 9.06 19.70 11.32
N GLU A 147 9.55 19.45 10.11
CA GLU A 147 9.13 18.30 9.31
C GLU A 147 9.63 17.00 9.95
N LEU A 148 8.71 16.13 10.40
CA LEU A 148 9.04 14.88 11.09
C LEU A 148 9.82 13.94 10.14
N SER A 149 11.14 13.95 10.26
CA SER A 149 12.03 13.27 9.34
C SER A 149 13.37 12.95 10.00
N THR A 150 14.11 12.01 9.41
CA THR A 150 15.44 11.59 9.87
C THR A 150 16.34 11.25 8.68
N CYS A 151 17.65 11.30 8.90
CA CYS A 151 18.66 10.96 7.89
C CYS A 151 19.13 9.50 8.07
N ARG A 152 18.97 8.65 7.06
CA ARG A 152 19.42 7.24 7.14
C ARG A 152 20.86 7.01 6.76
N THR A 153 21.43 7.91 5.97
CA THR A 153 22.78 7.75 5.43
C THR A 153 23.47 9.08 5.20
N LEU A 154 24.78 9.07 5.40
CA LEU A 154 25.67 10.19 5.10
C LEU A 154 25.77 10.47 3.59
N LYS A 155 25.49 9.46 2.74
CA LYS A 155 25.72 9.53 1.30
C LYS A 155 24.70 10.38 0.55
N THR A 156 23.42 10.22 0.87
CA THR A 156 22.33 10.84 0.10
C THR A 156 21.87 12.16 0.70
N LYS A 157 22.13 12.42 2.00
CA LYS A 157 21.55 13.53 2.78
C LYS A 157 20.03 13.68 2.62
N GLN A 158 19.34 12.66 2.11
CA GLN A 158 17.91 12.69 1.88
C GLN A 158 17.18 12.44 3.19
N CYS A 159 16.19 13.27 3.47
CA CYS A 159 15.25 13.03 4.55
C CYS A 159 14.40 11.81 4.22
N GLU A 160 14.25 10.95 5.21
CA GLU A 160 13.29 9.86 5.19
C GLU A 160 12.33 9.96 6.36
N VAL A 161 11.25 9.20 6.23
CA VAL A 161 10.18 9.12 7.22
C VAL A 161 10.72 8.53 8.52
N MET A 162 10.32 9.12 9.65
CA MET A 162 10.48 8.48 10.95
C MET A 162 9.50 7.31 11.09
N THR A 163 10.01 6.12 11.36
CA THR A 163 9.15 4.93 11.45
C THR A 163 8.37 4.95 12.77
N ILE A 164 7.21 4.30 12.78
CA ILE A 164 6.44 4.04 14.00
C ILE A 164 7.27 3.30 15.04
N GLU A 165 8.22 2.45 14.65
CA GLU A 165 9.11 1.75 15.59
C GLU A 165 10.02 2.75 16.34
N GLU A 166 10.62 3.69 15.62
CA GLU A 166 11.44 4.76 16.22
C GLU A 166 10.61 5.70 17.09
N LEU A 167 9.43 6.07 16.61
CA LEU A 167 8.49 6.90 17.35
C LEU A 167 7.97 6.18 18.60
N THR A 168 7.81 4.85 18.55
CA THR A 168 7.47 4.03 19.70
C THR A 168 8.58 4.05 20.75
N ARG A 169 9.85 3.96 20.34
CA ARG A 169 11.00 4.07 21.25
C ARG A 169 11.08 5.44 21.90
N LEU A 170 10.88 6.51 21.13
CA LEU A 170 10.81 7.87 21.65
C LEU A 170 9.64 8.06 22.62
N TYR A 171 8.48 7.49 22.31
CA TYR A 171 7.30 7.50 23.18
C TYR A 171 7.53 6.74 24.49
N ARG A 172 8.15 5.56 24.45
CA ARG A 172 8.53 4.79 25.66
C ARG A 172 9.48 5.57 26.54
N GLY A 173 10.42 6.30 25.92
CA GLY A 173 11.36 7.18 26.61
C GLY A 173 10.74 8.37 27.35
N LYS A 174 9.43 8.65 27.21
CA LYS A 174 8.76 9.77 27.88
C LYS A 174 8.76 9.66 29.42
N TYR A 175 8.96 8.46 29.95
CA TYR A 175 9.02 8.20 31.39
C TYR A 175 10.42 8.36 31.98
N CYS A 176 11.44 8.60 31.15
CA CYS A 176 12.76 8.96 31.62
C CYS A 176 12.77 10.45 32.01
N ASN A 177 13.24 10.76 33.22
CA ASN A 177 13.45 12.15 33.66
C ASN A 177 14.44 12.83 32.70
N GLY A 178 14.01 13.89 32.03
CA GLY A 178 14.81 14.52 30.98
C GLY A 178 14.26 15.85 30.50
N GLU A 179 13.79 16.70 31.42
CA GLU A 179 13.37 18.06 31.10
C GLU A 179 14.49 18.80 30.39
N PHE A 180 14.15 19.50 29.30
CA PHE A 180 15.09 20.34 28.58
C PHE A 180 14.42 21.60 28.05
N SER A 181 15.21 22.52 27.51
CA SER A 181 14.69 23.77 26.99
C SER A 181 15.32 24.16 25.66
N ILE A 182 14.51 24.73 24.78
CA ILE A 182 14.93 25.33 23.51
C ILE A 182 14.40 26.76 23.51
N ASP A 183 15.26 27.74 23.27
CA ASP A 183 14.88 29.17 23.21
C ASP A 183 14.00 29.65 24.38
N LYS A 184 14.30 29.14 25.59
CA LYS A 184 13.61 29.40 26.87
C LYS A 184 12.26 28.69 27.07
N GLU A 185 11.78 27.93 26.09
CA GLU A 185 10.60 27.07 26.25
C GLU A 185 11.01 25.73 26.88
N LYS A 186 10.25 25.29 27.88
CA LYS A 186 10.50 24.05 28.62
C LYS A 186 9.68 22.89 28.06
N PHE A 187 10.31 21.74 27.95
CA PHE A 187 9.68 20.48 27.54
C PHE A 187 9.92 19.42 28.61
N ASP A 188 8.86 18.68 28.96
CA ASP A 188 8.93 17.66 30.01
C ASP A 188 9.83 16.48 29.60
N ASN A 189 9.79 16.15 28.31
CA ASN A 189 10.60 15.14 27.67
C ASN A 189 10.60 15.34 26.14
N PHE A 190 11.30 14.48 25.41
CA PHE A 190 11.40 14.60 23.96
C PHE A 190 10.05 14.40 23.23
N TRP A 191 9.16 13.57 23.76
CA TRP A 191 7.83 13.38 23.17
C TRP A 191 6.98 14.65 23.31
N ASP A 192 7.05 15.33 24.46
CA ASP A 192 6.39 16.63 24.67
C ASP A 192 6.90 17.70 23.68
N PHE A 193 8.20 17.71 23.39
CA PHE A 193 8.76 18.55 22.32
C PHE A 193 8.14 18.23 20.95
N LEU A 194 8.07 16.95 20.56
CA LEU A 194 7.44 16.55 19.30
C LEU A 194 5.95 16.95 19.28
N TYR A 195 5.23 16.73 20.37
CA TYR A 195 3.81 17.06 20.48
C TYR A 195 3.54 18.56 20.36
N LYS A 196 4.35 19.41 21.00
CA LYS A 196 4.18 20.88 20.95
C LYS A 196 4.71 21.52 19.67
N LYS A 197 5.78 20.98 19.07
CA LYS A 197 6.49 21.62 17.95
C LYS A 197 6.29 20.91 16.62
N THR A 198 6.36 19.59 16.59
CA THR A 198 6.34 18.83 15.34
C THR A 198 4.91 18.48 14.92
N PHE A 199 4.11 17.91 15.81
CA PHE A 199 2.79 17.38 15.47
C PHE A 199 1.82 18.42 14.88
N PRO A 200 1.77 19.67 15.37
CA PRO A 200 0.90 20.71 14.80
C PRO A 200 1.26 21.09 13.35
N ARG A 201 2.45 20.74 12.87
CA ARG A 201 2.96 21.10 11.53
C ARG A 201 2.95 19.92 10.55
N MET A 202 2.58 18.73 11.00
CA MET A 202 2.62 17.52 10.18
C MET A 202 1.69 17.58 8.95
N GLN A 203 0.61 18.35 9.00
CA GLN A 203 -0.32 18.57 7.88
C GLN A 203 -0.01 19.84 7.06
N SER A 204 1.16 20.47 7.24
CA SER A 204 1.52 21.70 6.51
C SER A 204 1.87 21.46 5.03
N LYS A 205 2.22 20.22 4.66
CA LYS A 205 2.57 19.78 3.31
C LYS A 205 2.01 18.39 3.06
N GLY A 206 1.87 18.04 1.78
CA GLY A 206 1.38 16.72 1.35
C GLY A 206 -0.13 16.60 1.42
N GLU A 207 -0.60 15.38 1.23
CA GLU A 207 -2.01 15.01 1.21
C GLU A 207 -2.21 13.62 1.84
N ILE A 208 -3.46 13.26 2.15
CA ILE A 208 -3.78 11.93 2.66
C ILE A 208 -3.48 10.89 1.56
N PRO A 209 -2.60 9.90 1.81
CA PRO A 209 -2.37 8.82 0.86
C PRO A 209 -3.58 7.88 0.85
N LEU A 210 -4.53 8.12 -0.06
CA LEU A 210 -5.82 7.41 -0.12
C LEU A 210 -5.65 5.89 -0.24
N GLU A 211 -4.58 5.43 -0.87
CA GLU A 211 -4.26 4.00 -1.04
C GLU A 211 -3.93 3.30 0.29
N VAL A 212 -3.54 4.04 1.33
CA VAL A 212 -3.26 3.48 2.65
C VAL A 212 -4.55 3.14 3.41
N LEU A 213 -5.64 3.89 3.18
CA LEU A 213 -6.86 3.77 3.99
C LEU A 213 -7.54 2.39 3.87
N PRO A 214 -7.67 1.78 2.67
CA PRO A 214 -8.17 0.41 2.55
C PRO A 214 -7.28 -0.61 3.27
N HIS A 215 -5.95 -0.41 3.27
CA HIS A 215 -5.04 -1.30 4.00
C HIS A 215 -5.21 -1.16 5.52
N LEU A 216 -5.44 0.05 6.01
CA LEU A 216 -5.73 0.30 7.42
C LEU A 216 -7.06 -0.33 7.85
N LEU A 217 -8.10 -0.20 7.02
CA LEU A 217 -9.39 -0.86 7.25
C LEU A 217 -9.23 -2.38 7.38
N MET A 218 -8.44 -2.98 6.51
CA MET A 218 -8.21 -4.43 6.53
C MET A 218 -7.35 -4.90 7.69
N LEU A 219 -6.41 -4.07 8.15
CA LEU A 219 -5.67 -4.34 9.38
C LEU A 219 -6.63 -4.40 10.58
N ILE A 220 -7.60 -3.49 10.66
CA ILE A 220 -8.63 -3.49 11.71
C ILE A 220 -9.51 -4.74 11.62
N GLU A 221 -9.95 -5.13 10.42
CA GLU A 221 -10.75 -6.34 10.24
C GLU A 221 -9.98 -7.60 10.62
N SER A 222 -8.68 -7.66 10.27
CA SER A 222 -7.78 -8.74 10.65
C SER A 222 -7.64 -8.84 12.17
N TYR A 223 -7.53 -7.72 12.88
CA TYR A 223 -7.53 -7.70 14.35
C TYR A 223 -8.75 -8.40 14.93
N TYR A 224 -9.96 -7.98 14.53
CA TYR A 224 -11.20 -8.55 15.08
C TYR A 224 -11.39 -10.00 14.67
N HIS A 225 -10.98 -10.39 13.46
CA HIS A 225 -10.99 -11.78 13.03
C HIS A 225 -10.08 -12.64 13.92
N LEU A 226 -8.81 -12.26 14.08
CA LEU A 226 -7.83 -13.01 14.86
C LEU A 226 -8.17 -13.04 16.35
N LYS A 227 -8.67 -11.93 16.90
CA LYS A 227 -9.18 -11.84 18.27
C LYS A 227 -10.32 -12.83 18.51
N ASN A 228 -11.32 -12.83 17.63
CA ASN A 228 -12.50 -13.68 17.76
C ASN A 228 -12.17 -15.16 17.55
N SER A 229 -11.14 -15.49 16.77
CA SER A 229 -10.66 -16.87 16.60
C SER A 229 -9.74 -17.34 17.72
N GLY A 230 -9.41 -16.48 18.70
CA GLY A 230 -8.47 -16.81 19.79
C GLY A 230 -7.04 -17.07 19.30
N ALA A 231 -6.63 -16.45 18.19
CA ALA A 231 -5.32 -16.66 17.60
C ALA A 231 -4.20 -15.95 18.39
N ASP A 232 -2.94 -16.39 18.22
CA ASP A 232 -1.79 -15.72 18.85
C ASP A 232 -1.66 -14.27 18.33
N ILE A 233 -1.48 -13.31 19.25
CA ILE A 233 -1.27 -11.88 18.93
C ILE A 233 -0.10 -11.66 17.99
N LYS A 234 0.92 -12.53 18.00
CA LYS A 234 2.07 -12.45 17.09
C LYS A 234 1.67 -12.45 15.61
N LEU A 235 0.57 -13.11 15.26
CA LEU A 235 0.03 -13.07 13.89
C LEU A 235 -0.42 -11.66 13.52
N PHE A 236 -1.13 -10.98 14.43
CA PHE A 236 -1.54 -9.60 14.22
C PHE A 236 -0.34 -8.63 14.23
N THR A 237 0.63 -8.84 15.13
CA THR A 237 1.90 -8.08 15.13
C THR A 237 2.62 -8.18 13.78
N ALA A 238 2.62 -9.36 13.14
CA ALA A 238 3.19 -9.51 11.80
C ALA A 238 2.41 -8.72 10.74
N GLU A 239 1.08 -8.66 10.82
CA GLU A 239 0.25 -7.84 9.92
C GLU A 239 0.48 -6.34 10.12
N ILE A 240 0.65 -5.87 11.37
CA ILE A 240 1.03 -4.48 11.68
C ILE A 240 2.36 -4.12 10.99
N HIS A 241 3.38 -4.96 11.15
CA HIS A 241 4.70 -4.70 10.54
C HIS A 241 4.62 -4.64 9.01
N LYS A 242 3.82 -5.52 8.38
CA LYS A 242 3.57 -5.47 6.93
C LYS A 242 2.90 -4.15 6.53
N PHE A 243 1.90 -3.71 7.29
CA PHE A 243 1.22 -2.43 7.04
C PHE A 243 2.17 -1.24 7.16
N PHE A 244 2.98 -1.17 8.21
CA PHE A 244 3.97 -0.09 8.37
C PHE A 244 5.04 -0.10 7.29
N LYS A 245 5.53 -1.28 6.88
CA LYS A 245 6.47 -1.38 5.76
C LYS A 245 5.87 -0.84 4.45
N LEU A 246 4.58 -1.07 4.21
CA LEU A 246 3.88 -0.48 3.08
C LEU A 246 3.77 1.04 3.24
N LEU A 247 3.41 1.52 4.43
CA LEU A 247 3.26 2.95 4.72
C LEU A 247 4.54 3.73 4.38
N TYR A 248 5.72 3.22 4.74
CA TYR A 248 6.99 3.91 4.50
C TYR A 248 7.44 3.94 3.04
N GLN A 249 6.69 3.31 2.14
CA GLN A 249 6.97 3.46 0.71
C GLN A 249 6.49 4.81 0.19
N PHE A 250 5.47 5.41 0.80
CA PHE A 250 4.86 6.66 0.36
C PHE A 250 5.80 7.87 0.59
N LYS A 251 5.46 9.00 -0.04
CA LYS A 251 6.27 10.22 0.11
C LYS A 251 6.24 10.71 1.56
N LEU A 252 7.36 11.30 2.00
CA LEU A 252 7.55 11.80 3.36
C LEU A 252 6.42 12.73 3.79
N GLU A 253 6.10 13.72 2.95
CA GLU A 253 5.08 14.72 3.22
C GLU A 253 3.68 14.10 3.38
N ASN A 254 3.34 13.06 2.61
CA ASN A 254 2.04 12.40 2.70
C ASN A 254 1.92 11.52 3.95
N ILE A 255 3.03 10.90 4.37
CA ILE A 255 3.05 10.11 5.62
C ILE A 255 2.97 11.04 6.83
N ASN A 256 3.69 12.17 6.82
CA ASN A 256 3.56 13.19 7.83
C ASN A 256 2.13 13.73 7.87
N PHE A 257 1.52 14.02 6.72
CA PHE A 257 0.12 14.43 6.67
C PHE A 257 -0.80 13.42 7.35
N LEU A 258 -0.65 12.13 7.04
CA LEU A 258 -1.42 11.04 7.64
C LEU A 258 -1.20 10.95 9.16
N TYR A 259 0.05 10.99 9.61
CA TYR A 259 0.41 11.01 11.03
C TYR A 259 -0.24 12.18 11.78
N GLY A 260 -0.31 13.34 11.11
CA GLY A 260 -0.89 14.58 11.63
C GLY A 260 -2.41 14.62 11.69
N VAL A 261 -3.12 13.61 11.18
CA VAL A 261 -4.58 13.54 11.28
C VAL A 261 -5.01 13.50 12.74
N LYS A 262 -5.85 14.47 13.12
CA LYS A 262 -6.47 14.55 14.45
C LYS A 262 -7.78 13.77 14.48
N ILE A 263 -7.91 12.90 15.48
CA ILE A 263 -9.07 12.04 15.70
C ILE A 263 -9.67 12.38 17.05
N LEU A 264 -10.90 12.90 17.03
CA LEU A 264 -11.68 13.16 18.23
C LEU A 264 -12.50 11.92 18.59
N TYR A 265 -12.21 11.29 19.72
CA TYR A 265 -12.90 10.09 20.18
C TYR A 265 -13.11 10.13 21.69
N HIS A 266 -14.36 9.92 22.13
CA HIS A 266 -14.79 10.08 23.54
C HIS A 266 -14.31 11.38 24.23
N GLY A 267 -14.35 12.50 23.49
CA GLY A 267 -13.96 13.81 24.02
C GLY A 267 -12.46 14.02 24.20
N LYS A 268 -11.62 13.10 23.70
CA LYS A 268 -10.17 13.24 23.65
C LYS A 268 -9.70 13.32 22.21
N GLU A 269 -8.77 14.23 21.95
CA GLU A 269 -8.10 14.36 20.66
C GLU A 269 -6.82 13.52 20.66
N TYR A 270 -6.64 12.73 19.62
CA TYR A 270 -5.45 11.93 19.37
C TYR A 270 -4.91 12.24 17.98
N TYR A 271 -3.60 12.31 17.83
CA TYR A 271 -3.01 12.19 16.50
C TYR A 271 -3.06 10.73 16.04
N LEU A 272 -3.30 10.47 14.75
CA LEU A 272 -3.30 9.11 14.20
C LEU A 272 -1.95 8.41 14.45
N LEU A 273 -0.85 9.17 14.43
CA LEU A 273 0.47 8.69 14.83
C LEU A 273 0.48 8.07 16.25
N GLU A 274 -0.17 8.71 17.22
CA GLU A 274 -0.22 8.22 18.60
C GLU A 274 -0.96 6.89 18.67
N LEU A 275 -2.05 6.75 17.92
CA LEU A 275 -2.78 5.48 17.84
C LEU A 275 -1.92 4.39 17.20
N PHE A 276 -1.15 4.68 16.14
CA PHE A 276 -0.20 3.72 15.56
C PHE A 276 0.90 3.30 16.54
N VAL A 277 1.43 4.23 17.33
CA VAL A 277 2.41 3.91 18.39
C VAL A 277 1.78 2.99 19.43
N LEU A 278 0.56 3.25 19.88
CA LEU A 278 -0.13 2.40 20.85
C LEU A 278 -0.42 1.00 20.29
N ILE A 279 -0.85 0.91 19.02
CA ILE A 279 -1.07 -0.36 18.33
C ILE A 279 0.24 -1.15 18.20
N ASN A 280 1.35 -0.49 17.89
CA ASN A 280 2.68 -1.12 17.79
C ASN A 280 3.18 -1.66 19.13
N MET A 281 2.75 -1.08 20.24
CA MET A 281 3.13 -1.51 21.58
C MET A 281 2.30 -2.70 22.11
N ALA A 282 1.20 -3.05 21.44
CA ALA A 282 0.27 -4.07 21.90
C ALA A 282 0.96 -5.43 22.09
N GLN A 283 0.79 -6.01 23.27
CA GLN A 283 1.24 -7.37 23.60
C GLN A 283 0.06 -8.35 23.75
N SER A 284 -1.18 -7.85 23.61
CA SER A 284 -2.40 -8.64 23.71
C SER A 284 -3.53 -8.01 22.88
N TYR A 285 -4.72 -8.62 22.85
CA TYR A 285 -5.90 -8.09 22.15
C TYR A 285 -6.70 -7.11 23.03
N ASP A 286 -6.05 -6.03 23.45
CA ASP A 286 -6.56 -5.00 24.37
C ASP A 286 -6.62 -3.58 23.76
N ILE A 287 -6.49 -3.47 22.44
CA ILE A 287 -6.43 -2.19 21.70
C ILE A 287 -7.73 -1.80 20.98
N ASP A 288 -8.87 -2.35 21.41
CA ASP A 288 -10.17 -2.14 20.77
C ASP A 288 -10.56 -0.66 20.69
N GLU A 289 -10.27 0.13 21.72
CA GLU A 289 -10.64 1.55 21.75
C GLU A 289 -9.82 2.38 20.75
N GLN A 290 -8.53 2.06 20.59
CA GLN A 290 -7.67 2.69 19.59
C GLN A 290 -8.16 2.36 18.18
N LEU A 291 -8.52 1.11 17.91
CA LEU A 291 -9.03 0.69 16.61
C LEU A 291 -10.41 1.27 16.32
N LYS A 292 -11.31 1.37 17.32
CA LYS A 292 -12.60 2.05 17.18
C LYS A 292 -12.44 3.53 16.86
N ALA A 293 -11.48 4.22 17.49
CA ALA A 293 -11.17 5.61 17.16
C ALA A 293 -10.78 5.76 15.68
N ILE A 294 -9.90 4.89 15.18
CA ILE A 294 -9.51 4.87 13.76
C ILE A 294 -10.71 4.53 12.86
N MET A 295 -11.52 3.53 13.22
CA MET A 295 -12.73 3.18 12.45
C MET A 295 -13.73 4.34 12.37
N SER A 296 -13.96 5.04 13.48
CA SER A 296 -14.84 6.21 13.52
C SER A 296 -14.34 7.27 12.54
N TRP A 297 -13.03 7.55 12.57
CA TRP A 297 -12.42 8.48 11.63
C TRP A 297 -12.51 8.01 10.18
N LEU A 298 -12.20 6.76 9.87
CA LEU A 298 -12.30 6.21 8.51
C LEU A 298 -13.73 6.33 7.95
N TYR A 299 -14.73 6.02 8.77
CA TYR A 299 -16.14 6.11 8.38
C TYR A 299 -16.62 7.55 8.20
N GLN A 300 -16.14 8.48 9.04
CA GLN A 300 -16.39 9.91 8.87
C GLN A 300 -15.69 10.48 7.64
N PHE A 301 -14.47 10.02 7.35
CA PHE A 301 -13.70 10.42 6.18
C PHE A 301 -14.40 9.99 4.89
N ASN A 302 -14.80 8.72 4.80
CA ASN A 302 -15.63 8.22 3.72
C ASN A 302 -16.44 6.99 4.17
N PRO A 303 -17.79 7.02 4.12
CA PRO A 303 -18.64 5.92 4.55
C PRO A 303 -18.38 4.57 3.86
N ILE A 304 -17.74 4.56 2.68
CA ILE A 304 -17.34 3.31 2.01
C ILE A 304 -16.28 2.53 2.80
N LEU A 305 -15.54 3.20 3.69
CA LEU A 305 -14.53 2.60 4.57
C LEU A 305 -15.16 1.99 5.83
N LYS A 306 -16.36 1.41 5.71
CA LYS A 306 -17.05 0.67 6.76
C LYS A 306 -16.51 -0.75 6.83
N ALA A 307 -16.11 -1.19 8.02
CA ALA A 307 -15.65 -2.55 8.25
C ALA A 307 -16.80 -3.56 8.08
N SER A 308 -16.51 -4.69 7.44
CA SER A 308 -17.47 -5.76 7.13
C SER A 308 -17.77 -6.70 8.30
N ASN A 309 -17.06 -6.56 9.42
CA ASN A 309 -17.23 -7.45 10.57
C ASN A 309 -18.61 -7.23 11.22
N LYS A 310 -19.42 -8.30 11.30
CA LYS A 310 -20.78 -8.26 11.87
C LYS A 310 -20.80 -7.82 13.34
N GLY A 311 -19.75 -8.10 14.10
CA GLY A 311 -19.61 -7.67 15.50
C GLY A 311 -19.47 -6.16 15.68
N LEU A 312 -19.23 -5.40 14.60
CA LEU A 312 -19.06 -3.94 14.62
C LEU A 312 -20.32 -3.20 14.14
N LEU A 313 -21.40 -3.91 13.84
CA LEU A 313 -22.64 -3.29 13.35
C LEU A 313 -23.26 -2.32 14.38
N SER A 314 -23.26 -2.71 15.66
CA SER A 314 -23.76 -1.84 16.75
C SER A 314 -22.95 -0.54 16.86
N PHE A 315 -21.63 -0.63 16.73
CA PHE A 315 -20.74 0.52 16.75
C PHE A 315 -21.07 1.53 15.63
N TYR A 316 -21.29 1.06 14.40
CA TYR A 316 -21.66 1.95 13.31
C TYR A 316 -23.08 2.53 13.45
N ALA A 317 -24.02 1.77 14.00
CA ALA A 317 -25.37 2.26 14.27
C ALA A 317 -25.39 3.43 15.27
N GLU A 318 -24.43 3.48 16.20
CA GLU A 318 -24.25 4.61 17.12
C GLU A 318 -23.59 5.85 16.48
N LEU A 319 -22.85 5.65 15.38
CA LEU A 319 -22.15 6.72 14.64
C LEU A 319 -23.03 7.40 13.59
N GLU A 320 -23.91 6.66 12.90
CA GLU A 320 -24.78 7.15 11.83
C GLU A 320 -25.60 8.41 12.21
N PRO A 321 -26.25 8.51 13.40
CA PRO A 321 -27.00 9.70 13.79
C PRO A 321 -26.16 10.97 13.95
N LYS A 322 -24.88 10.82 14.34
CA LYS A 322 -23.95 11.95 14.58
C LYS A 322 -23.46 12.55 13.26
N LEU A 323 -23.27 11.73 12.25
CA LEU A 323 -22.90 12.16 10.89
C LEU A 323 -23.99 12.97 10.20
N HIS A 324 -25.26 12.63 10.43
CA HIS A 324 -26.40 13.37 9.85
C HIS A 324 -26.67 14.72 10.52
N SER A 325 -26.18 14.93 11.75
CA SER A 325 -26.38 16.17 12.51
C SER A 325 -25.26 17.20 12.32
N GLU A 326 -24.07 16.81 11.85
CA GLU A 326 -22.93 17.71 11.60
C GLU A 326 -22.83 18.27 10.18
N GLY A 327 -23.83 18.09 9.32
CA GLY A 327 -23.97 18.86 8.06
C GLY A 327 -22.86 18.67 7.00
N HIS A 328 -21.90 17.77 7.19
CA HIS A 328 -20.69 17.66 6.35
C HIS A 328 -20.77 16.71 5.14
N LEU A 329 -21.96 16.28 4.75
CA LEU A 329 -22.17 15.56 3.48
C LEU A 329 -23.16 16.34 2.62
N GLU A 330 -22.64 17.27 1.82
CA GLU A 330 -23.28 17.65 0.57
C GLU A 330 -23.34 16.41 -0.32
N LYS A 331 -24.41 15.63 -0.11
CA LYS A 331 -25.26 15.04 -1.13
C LYS A 331 -24.61 14.95 -2.54
N ARG A 332 -24.06 13.79 -2.88
CA ARG A 332 -24.54 13.16 -4.12
C ARG A 332 -25.93 12.61 -3.81
N VAL A 333 -26.94 13.48 -3.85
CA VAL A 333 -28.29 13.00 -4.20
C VAL A 333 -28.14 12.56 -5.64
N GLU A 334 -27.82 11.28 -5.83
CA GLU A 334 -28.03 10.62 -7.12
C GLU A 334 -29.48 10.93 -7.49
N THR A 335 -29.67 11.69 -8.57
CA THR A 335 -31.02 11.84 -9.10
C THR A 335 -31.50 10.45 -9.49
N GLY A 336 -32.82 10.17 -9.41
CA GLY A 336 -33.34 8.85 -9.76
C GLY A 336 -32.93 8.37 -11.17
N THR A 337 -32.61 9.32 -12.06
CA THR A 337 -32.09 9.09 -13.41
C THR A 337 -30.63 8.60 -13.41
N ASP A 338 -29.76 9.17 -12.58
CA ASP A 338 -28.34 8.76 -12.48
C ASP A 338 -28.21 7.32 -12.00
N ASN A 339 -29.05 6.93 -11.03
CA ASN A 339 -29.07 5.56 -10.52
C ASN A 339 -29.54 4.55 -11.59
N LEU A 340 -30.52 4.92 -12.42
CA LEU A 340 -31.02 4.06 -13.51
C LEU A 340 -30.00 3.89 -14.64
N LEU A 341 -29.29 4.95 -15.01
CA LEU A 341 -28.21 4.86 -15.99
C LEU A 341 -27.07 3.97 -15.49
N TYR A 342 -26.66 4.15 -14.22
CA TYR A 342 -25.68 3.27 -13.59
C TYR A 342 -26.13 1.80 -13.60
N ARG A 343 -27.39 1.52 -13.23
CA ARG A 343 -27.97 0.18 -13.28
C ARG A 343 -27.98 -0.42 -14.70
N THR A 344 -28.30 0.39 -15.70
CA THR A 344 -28.26 -0.02 -17.12
C THR A 344 -26.84 -0.40 -17.56
N LYS A 345 -25.86 0.42 -17.17
CA LYS A 345 -24.44 0.20 -17.44
C LYS A 345 -23.91 -1.09 -16.83
N ILE A 346 -24.10 -1.30 -15.53
CA ILE A 346 -23.67 -2.54 -14.85
C ILE A 346 -24.43 -3.77 -15.37
N PHE A 347 -25.70 -3.61 -15.76
CA PHE A 347 -26.48 -4.69 -16.37
C PHE A 347 -25.83 -5.15 -17.69
N LEU A 348 -25.50 -4.23 -18.59
CA LEU A 348 -24.81 -4.55 -19.84
C LEU A 348 -23.45 -5.21 -19.60
N VAL A 349 -22.64 -4.66 -18.69
CA VAL A 349 -21.35 -5.28 -18.32
C VAL A 349 -21.55 -6.70 -17.81
N SER A 350 -22.56 -6.93 -16.95
CA SER A 350 -22.83 -8.24 -16.36
C SER A 350 -23.08 -9.33 -17.40
N LEU A 351 -23.70 -9.01 -18.54
CA LEU A 351 -23.95 -9.95 -19.62
C LEU A 351 -22.66 -10.46 -20.28
N PHE A 352 -21.58 -9.66 -20.27
CA PHE A 352 -20.30 -10.01 -20.91
C PHE A 352 -19.28 -10.66 -19.98
N VAL A 353 -19.49 -10.56 -18.67
CA VAL A 353 -18.48 -10.96 -17.67
C VAL A 353 -18.96 -12.06 -16.74
N THR A 354 -20.27 -12.29 -16.65
CA THR A 354 -20.82 -13.39 -15.84
C THR A 354 -20.64 -14.71 -16.59
N PRO A 355 -19.98 -15.72 -15.98
CA PRO A 355 -19.88 -17.05 -16.57
C PRO A 355 -21.22 -17.76 -16.36
N PHE A 356 -22.08 -17.76 -17.38
CA PHE A 356 -23.36 -18.46 -17.31
C PHE A 356 -23.16 -19.94 -17.60
N GLU A 357 -23.71 -20.78 -16.74
CA GLU A 357 -23.82 -22.20 -17.03
C GLU A 357 -25.01 -22.42 -17.99
N VAL A 358 -24.74 -23.09 -19.10
CA VAL A 358 -25.72 -23.38 -20.14
C VAL A 358 -25.70 -24.86 -20.46
N PHE A 359 -26.86 -25.42 -20.83
CA PHE A 359 -26.93 -26.81 -21.25
C PHE A 359 -26.11 -27.00 -22.55
N PRO A 360 -25.41 -28.13 -22.74
CA PRO A 360 -24.65 -28.38 -23.96
C PRO A 360 -25.47 -28.09 -25.23
N PHE A 361 -24.89 -27.37 -26.18
CA PHE A 361 -25.53 -26.94 -27.45
C PHE A 361 -26.68 -25.93 -27.35
N SER A 362 -27.04 -25.46 -26.14
CA SER A 362 -28.08 -24.41 -25.94
C SER A 362 -27.51 -23.01 -25.73
N GLY A 363 -26.20 -22.91 -25.49
CA GLY A 363 -25.50 -21.63 -25.33
C GLY A 363 -25.57 -20.77 -26.57
N LYS A 364 -25.77 -19.46 -26.35
CA LYS A 364 -25.79 -18.43 -27.38
C LYS A 364 -24.62 -17.49 -27.17
N THR A 365 -23.98 -17.07 -28.25
CA THR A 365 -22.84 -16.16 -28.16
C THR A 365 -23.30 -14.76 -28.47
N ILE A 366 -23.11 -13.84 -27.53
CA ILE A 366 -23.20 -12.40 -27.79
C ILE A 366 -21.81 -11.83 -28.00
N SER A 367 -21.70 -10.80 -28.83
CA SER A 367 -20.45 -10.13 -29.13
C SER A 367 -20.58 -8.61 -29.11
N PHE A 368 -19.49 -7.95 -28.71
CA PHE A 368 -19.31 -6.51 -28.70
C PHE A 368 -17.83 -6.21 -28.96
N TRP A 369 -17.53 -5.57 -30.09
CA TRP A 369 -16.15 -5.45 -30.63
C TRP A 369 -15.46 -6.82 -30.66
N ASP A 370 -14.29 -6.95 -30.06
CA ASP A 370 -13.45 -8.14 -29.94
C ASP A 370 -13.86 -9.05 -28.77
N ILE A 371 -14.90 -8.68 -28.02
CA ILE A 371 -15.35 -9.39 -26.83
C ILE A 371 -16.58 -10.23 -27.14
N ASN A 372 -16.56 -11.48 -26.72
CA ASN A 372 -17.75 -12.34 -26.68
C ASN A 372 -17.99 -12.92 -25.28
N ASN A 373 -19.22 -13.41 -25.08
CA ASN A 373 -19.58 -14.25 -23.94
C ASN A 373 -20.64 -15.27 -24.38
N VAL A 374 -20.60 -16.46 -23.78
CA VAL A 374 -21.63 -17.49 -23.97
C VAL A 374 -22.68 -17.31 -22.87
N ILE A 375 -23.92 -17.11 -23.28
CA ILE A 375 -25.06 -16.81 -22.42
C ILE A 375 -26.25 -17.73 -22.74
N PHE A 376 -27.27 -17.73 -21.88
CA PHE A 376 -28.51 -18.45 -22.10
C PHE A 376 -29.38 -17.78 -23.18
N SER A 377 -30.29 -18.54 -23.79
CA SER A 377 -31.05 -18.11 -24.98
C SER A 377 -31.91 -16.85 -24.77
N GLU A 378 -32.49 -16.66 -23.59
CA GLU A 378 -33.26 -15.47 -23.24
C GLU A 378 -32.33 -14.26 -23.06
N GLY A 379 -31.12 -14.47 -22.57
CA GLY A 379 -30.11 -13.44 -22.44
C GLY A 379 -29.71 -12.87 -23.80
N GLU A 380 -29.64 -13.71 -24.83
CA GLU A 380 -29.39 -13.28 -26.22
C GLU A 380 -30.54 -12.41 -26.73
N LYS A 381 -31.78 -12.82 -26.50
CA LYS A 381 -32.97 -12.03 -26.86
C LYS A 381 -32.98 -10.67 -26.16
N ILE A 382 -32.59 -10.64 -24.89
CA ILE A 382 -32.46 -9.40 -24.13
C ILE A 382 -31.36 -8.52 -24.74
N TYR A 383 -30.16 -9.07 -24.94
CA TYR A 383 -29.03 -8.33 -25.51
C TYR A 383 -29.35 -7.75 -26.89
N ASN A 384 -30.03 -8.51 -27.75
CA ASN A 384 -30.40 -8.08 -29.09
C ASN A 384 -31.34 -6.86 -29.11
N GLN A 385 -32.04 -6.55 -28.01
CA GLN A 385 -32.79 -5.30 -27.88
C GLN A 385 -31.86 -4.10 -27.70
N PHE A 386 -30.73 -4.26 -27.01
CA PHE A 386 -29.74 -3.21 -26.77
C PHE A 386 -28.76 -3.04 -27.94
N ALA A 387 -28.35 -4.13 -28.58
CA ALA A 387 -27.26 -4.16 -29.55
C ALA A 387 -27.33 -3.06 -30.65
N PRO A 388 -28.49 -2.77 -31.27
CA PRO A 388 -28.59 -1.73 -32.29
C PRO A 388 -28.29 -0.31 -31.77
N PHE A 389 -28.51 -0.08 -30.47
CA PHE A 389 -28.41 1.23 -29.84
C PHE A 389 -27.09 1.47 -29.13
N LEU A 390 -26.30 0.42 -28.84
CA LEU A 390 -24.94 0.54 -28.31
C LEU A 390 -24.06 1.45 -29.17
N MET A 391 -24.38 1.56 -30.47
CA MET A 391 -23.64 2.40 -31.42
C MET A 391 -24.09 3.86 -31.47
N THR A 392 -25.19 4.23 -30.82
CA THR A 392 -25.89 5.50 -31.12
C THR A 392 -25.70 6.63 -30.10
N ASN A 393 -24.92 6.44 -29.02
CA ASN A 393 -24.77 7.37 -27.89
C ASN A 393 -26.09 7.94 -27.32
N LYS A 394 -27.23 7.29 -27.59
CA LYS A 394 -28.57 7.67 -27.13
C LYS A 394 -28.89 6.95 -25.82
N LEU A 395 -28.32 7.45 -24.72
CA LEU A 395 -28.43 6.82 -23.39
C LEU A 395 -29.89 6.67 -22.91
N ASP A 396 -30.77 7.61 -23.23
CA ASP A 396 -32.19 7.55 -22.85
C ASP A 396 -32.91 6.33 -23.43
N ILE A 397 -32.55 5.94 -24.65
CA ILE A 397 -33.12 4.74 -25.30
C ILE A 397 -32.65 3.48 -24.57
N LEU A 398 -31.37 3.41 -24.19
CA LEU A 398 -30.83 2.28 -23.43
C LEU A 398 -31.52 2.15 -22.06
N ILE A 399 -31.77 3.27 -21.38
CA ILE A 399 -32.52 3.29 -20.11
C ILE A 399 -33.96 2.78 -20.32
N ALA A 400 -34.63 3.21 -21.40
CA ALA A 400 -35.98 2.76 -21.70
C ALA A 400 -36.04 1.24 -21.98
N ILE A 401 -35.07 0.71 -22.74
CA ILE A 401 -34.94 -0.74 -22.99
C ILE A 401 -34.66 -1.49 -21.69
N TYR A 402 -33.80 -0.96 -20.82
CA TYR A 402 -33.53 -1.55 -19.52
C TYR A 402 -34.79 -1.63 -18.64
N LYS A 403 -35.55 -0.54 -18.52
CA LYS A 403 -36.83 -0.56 -17.77
C LYS A 403 -37.79 -1.60 -18.30
N LYS A 404 -37.98 -1.63 -19.63
CA LYS A 404 -38.80 -2.63 -20.30
C LYS A 404 -38.33 -4.05 -20.03
N THR A 405 -37.02 -4.29 -20.10
CA THR A 405 -36.41 -5.60 -19.82
C THR A 405 -36.67 -6.03 -18.37
N ILE A 406 -36.53 -5.12 -17.40
CA ILE A 406 -36.78 -5.40 -15.99
C ILE A 406 -38.24 -5.83 -15.77
N GLU A 407 -39.19 -5.09 -16.35
CA GLU A 407 -40.63 -5.31 -16.18
C GLU A 407 -41.13 -6.55 -16.93
N GLU A 408 -40.65 -6.79 -18.16
CA GLU A 408 -41.17 -7.84 -19.04
C GLU A 408 -40.40 -9.18 -18.93
N HIS A 409 -39.13 -9.15 -18.52
CA HIS A 409 -38.29 -10.35 -18.48
C HIS A 409 -37.77 -10.68 -17.08
N ILE A 410 -37.20 -9.72 -16.35
CA ILE A 410 -36.53 -10.02 -15.06
C ILE A 410 -37.55 -10.33 -13.94
N ILE A 411 -38.49 -9.42 -13.67
CA ILE A 411 -39.48 -9.58 -12.58
C ILE A 411 -40.40 -10.80 -12.79
N PRO A 412 -40.94 -11.06 -14.00
CA PRO A 412 -41.80 -12.23 -14.23
C PRO A 412 -41.07 -13.57 -14.04
N CYS A 413 -39.80 -13.67 -14.42
CA CYS A 413 -38.99 -14.87 -14.21
C CYS A 413 -38.76 -15.18 -12.72
N GLN A 414 -38.65 -14.16 -11.86
CA GLN A 414 -38.50 -14.35 -10.41
C GLN A 414 -39.82 -14.73 -9.71
N LYS A 415 -40.95 -14.16 -10.14
CA LYS A 415 -42.27 -14.43 -9.54
C LYS A 415 -42.84 -15.80 -9.95
N ASN A 416 -42.57 -16.27 -11.17
CA ASN A 416 -43.12 -17.52 -11.71
C ASN A 416 -42.07 -18.63 -11.81
N LYS A 417 -41.46 -19.01 -10.67
CA LYS A 417 -40.46 -20.10 -10.58
C LYS A 417 -40.92 -21.45 -11.16
N HIS A 418 -42.22 -21.68 -11.28
CA HIS A 418 -42.78 -22.93 -11.80
C HIS A 418 -42.82 -23.04 -13.34
N ILE A 419 -42.93 -21.92 -14.08
CA ILE A 419 -43.08 -21.92 -15.55
C ILE A 419 -41.71 -21.84 -16.23
N TYR A 420 -40.74 -21.17 -15.62
CA TYR A 420 -39.37 -21.00 -16.15
C TYR A 420 -38.37 -22.01 -15.60
N LYS A 421 -38.84 -23.09 -14.95
CA LYS A 421 -38.00 -24.08 -14.26
C LYS A 421 -37.02 -24.81 -15.17
N TRP A 422 -37.33 -24.96 -16.47
CA TRP A 422 -36.38 -25.50 -17.45
C TRP A 422 -35.22 -24.53 -17.70
N LEU A 423 -35.48 -23.22 -17.66
CA LEU A 423 -34.58 -22.14 -18.10
C LEU A 423 -33.62 -21.69 -17.00
N THR A 424 -33.99 -21.91 -15.73
CA THR A 424 -33.22 -21.53 -14.55
C THR A 424 -32.62 -22.73 -13.82
N HIS A 425 -32.30 -23.82 -14.52
CA HIS A 425 -31.73 -25.01 -13.88
C HIS A 425 -30.34 -24.78 -13.23
N TYR A 426 -29.67 -23.69 -13.60
CA TYR A 426 -28.34 -23.35 -13.13
C TYR A 426 -28.37 -22.20 -12.12
N GLN A 427 -27.67 -22.40 -11.00
CA GLN A 427 -27.58 -21.46 -9.89
C GLN A 427 -27.03 -20.10 -10.36
N SER A 428 -26.05 -20.11 -11.25
CA SER A 428 -25.43 -18.90 -11.82
C SER A 428 -26.43 -17.95 -12.49
N THR A 429 -27.42 -18.50 -13.20
CA THR A 429 -28.46 -17.73 -13.87
C THR A 429 -29.54 -17.25 -12.88
N GLU A 430 -29.94 -18.09 -11.91
CA GLU A 430 -30.90 -17.68 -10.87
C GLU A 430 -30.35 -16.54 -10.00
N ASP A 431 -29.08 -16.66 -9.58
CA ASP A 431 -28.36 -15.64 -8.82
C ASP A 431 -28.28 -14.34 -9.61
N TRP A 432 -27.96 -14.41 -10.91
CA TRP A 432 -27.90 -13.23 -11.77
C TRP A 432 -29.24 -12.51 -11.84
N TYR A 433 -30.36 -13.20 -12.10
CA TYR A 433 -31.69 -12.57 -12.12
C TYR A 433 -32.03 -11.90 -10.78
N GLN A 434 -31.76 -12.57 -9.66
CA GLN A 434 -32.03 -12.04 -8.33
C GLN A 434 -31.21 -10.77 -8.06
N LEU A 435 -29.94 -10.76 -8.46
CA LEU A 435 -29.05 -9.63 -8.26
C LEU A 435 -29.35 -8.47 -9.21
N VAL A 436 -29.84 -8.74 -10.43
CA VAL A 436 -30.35 -7.70 -11.33
C VAL A 436 -31.58 -7.03 -10.72
N GLU A 437 -32.56 -7.80 -10.24
CA GLU A 437 -33.80 -7.27 -9.65
C GLU A 437 -33.52 -6.42 -8.40
N THR A 438 -32.67 -6.93 -7.51
CA THR A 438 -32.33 -6.24 -6.25
C THR A 438 -31.29 -5.13 -6.41
N GLY A 439 -30.72 -4.94 -7.60
CA GLY A 439 -29.62 -4.01 -7.84
C GLY A 439 -28.29 -4.42 -7.18
N GLY A 440 -28.15 -5.70 -6.83
CA GLY A 440 -27.00 -6.28 -6.10
C GLY A 440 -25.88 -6.83 -6.99
N LEU A 441 -25.76 -6.43 -8.26
CA LEU A 441 -24.77 -6.95 -9.22
C LEU A 441 -23.30 -6.78 -8.76
N SER A 442 -23.01 -5.86 -7.84
CA SER A 442 -21.69 -5.75 -7.20
C SER A 442 -21.25 -7.03 -6.49
N LYS A 443 -22.19 -7.88 -6.04
CA LYS A 443 -21.90 -9.20 -5.47
C LYS A 443 -21.33 -10.20 -6.48
N LEU A 444 -21.50 -9.94 -7.78
CA LEU A 444 -20.87 -10.69 -8.88
C LEU A 444 -19.57 -10.04 -9.37
N ASP A 445 -19.03 -9.12 -8.58
CA ASP A 445 -17.88 -8.30 -8.92
C ASP A 445 -18.06 -7.46 -10.20
N VAL A 446 -19.30 -7.05 -10.47
CA VAL A 446 -19.64 -6.18 -11.60
C VAL A 446 -19.79 -4.75 -11.12
N TYR A 447 -18.92 -3.88 -11.63
CA TYR A 447 -18.86 -2.47 -11.27
C TYR A 447 -18.81 -1.61 -12.53
N TRP A 448 -19.19 -0.34 -12.39
CA TRP A 448 -18.94 0.67 -13.40
C TRP A 448 -18.11 1.80 -12.80
N PHE A 449 -16.93 2.03 -13.36
CA PHE A 449 -16.10 3.18 -13.04
C PHE A 449 -15.82 3.96 -14.32
N ASP A 450 -15.67 5.27 -14.19
CA ASP A 450 -15.21 6.10 -15.31
C ASP A 450 -13.78 5.68 -15.67
N PRO A 451 -13.46 5.37 -16.94
CA PRO A 451 -12.13 4.89 -17.31
C PRO A 451 -10.98 5.82 -16.91
N GLU A 452 -11.25 7.13 -16.87
CA GLU A 452 -10.30 8.14 -16.41
C GLU A 452 -9.93 7.93 -14.94
N LEU A 453 -10.92 7.58 -14.11
CA LEU A 453 -10.73 7.21 -12.70
C LEU A 453 -9.95 5.91 -12.57
N ILE A 454 -10.27 4.90 -13.41
CA ILE A 454 -9.55 3.64 -13.43
C ILE A 454 -8.07 3.87 -13.77
N LEU A 455 -7.77 4.61 -14.85
CA LEU A 455 -6.40 4.93 -15.25
C LEU A 455 -5.69 5.74 -14.15
N HIS A 456 -6.36 6.75 -13.59
CA HIS A 456 -5.80 7.56 -12.53
C HIS A 456 -5.44 6.71 -11.30
N GLY A 457 -6.37 5.90 -10.80
CA GLY A 457 -6.15 5.06 -9.64
C GLY A 457 -5.07 4.00 -9.89
N LEU A 458 -5.09 3.31 -11.03
CA LEU A 458 -4.11 2.27 -11.36
C LEU A 458 -2.72 2.82 -11.66
N ALA A 459 -2.60 4.04 -12.20
CA ALA A 459 -1.31 4.69 -12.40
C ALA A 459 -0.61 5.05 -11.07
N HIS A 460 -1.39 5.33 -10.02
CA HIS A 460 -0.88 5.62 -8.67
C HIS A 460 -0.88 4.39 -7.76
N PHE A 461 -1.49 3.28 -8.20
CA PHE A 461 -1.59 2.05 -7.43
C PHE A 461 -0.20 1.40 -7.27
N ARG A 462 0.35 1.48 -6.06
CA ARG A 462 1.67 0.92 -5.76
C ARG A 462 1.62 -0.60 -5.71
N LEU A 463 2.43 -1.20 -6.57
CA LEU A 463 2.53 -2.64 -6.74
C LEU A 463 3.54 -3.23 -5.74
N ILE A 464 3.04 -3.93 -4.72
CA ILE A 464 3.90 -4.78 -3.87
C ILE A 464 4.23 -6.10 -4.59
N ASN A 465 3.39 -6.52 -5.55
CA ASN A 465 3.49 -7.81 -6.23
C ASN A 465 3.75 -7.64 -7.74
N LYS A 466 4.82 -8.27 -8.24
CA LYS A 466 5.20 -8.25 -9.66
C LYS A 466 4.10 -8.81 -10.57
N SER A 467 3.44 -9.90 -10.19
CA SER A 467 2.40 -10.53 -11.03
C SER A 467 1.15 -9.66 -11.15
N LEU A 468 0.78 -8.94 -10.08
CA LEU A 468 -0.27 -7.94 -10.13
C LEU A 468 0.13 -6.78 -11.05
N GLY A 469 1.42 -6.41 -11.04
CA GLY A 469 1.96 -5.37 -11.89
C GLY A 469 1.80 -5.66 -13.38
N GLU A 470 2.15 -6.87 -13.80
CA GLU A 470 1.96 -7.31 -15.18
C GLU A 470 0.48 -7.30 -15.60
N LYS A 471 -0.42 -7.73 -14.72
CA LYS A 471 -1.88 -7.69 -14.98
C LYS A 471 -2.40 -6.25 -15.13
N ILE A 472 -1.99 -5.33 -14.25
CA ILE A 472 -2.39 -3.91 -14.33
C ILE A 472 -1.88 -3.32 -15.64
N VAL A 473 -0.61 -3.55 -15.96
CA VAL A 473 0.04 -3.09 -17.17
C VAL A 473 -0.71 -3.57 -18.42
N ASN A 474 -1.02 -4.86 -18.52
CA ASN A 474 -1.77 -5.40 -19.67
C ASN A 474 -3.15 -4.76 -19.79
N PHE A 475 -3.85 -4.56 -18.68
CA PHE A 475 -5.13 -3.86 -18.68
C PHE A 475 -5.00 -2.39 -19.11
N LEU A 476 -3.99 -1.67 -18.64
CA LEU A 476 -3.77 -0.27 -19.01
C LEU A 476 -3.37 -0.12 -20.49
N ASP A 477 -2.60 -1.05 -21.04
CA ASP A 477 -2.32 -1.09 -22.48
C ASP A 477 -3.62 -1.25 -23.29
N GLU A 478 -4.52 -2.15 -22.88
CA GLU A 478 -5.84 -2.33 -23.51
C GLU A 478 -6.75 -1.10 -23.33
N LEU A 479 -6.68 -0.40 -22.19
CA LEU A 479 -7.42 0.84 -21.95
C LEU A 479 -6.96 1.93 -22.91
N ILE A 480 -5.64 2.14 -23.05
CA ILE A 480 -5.07 3.10 -23.99
C ILE A 480 -5.42 2.72 -25.43
N HIS A 481 -5.33 1.44 -25.77
CA HIS A 481 -5.72 0.93 -27.09
C HIS A 481 -7.20 1.19 -27.40
N THR A 482 -8.08 1.05 -26.41
CA THR A 482 -9.51 1.38 -26.54
C THR A 482 -9.72 2.86 -26.82
N TYR A 483 -9.04 3.74 -26.06
CA TYR A 483 -9.18 5.19 -26.19
C TYR A 483 -8.48 5.77 -27.43
N ALA A 484 -7.58 5.01 -28.05
CA ALA A 484 -6.99 5.36 -29.34
C ALA A 484 -7.98 5.18 -30.50
N GLN A 485 -9.08 4.46 -30.30
CA GLN A 485 -10.09 4.26 -31.35
C GLN A 485 -10.97 5.49 -31.54
N ASN A 486 -11.35 5.79 -32.78
CA ASN A 486 -12.29 6.86 -33.11
C ASN A 486 -13.74 6.37 -33.00
N ASN A 487 -14.17 6.03 -31.79
CA ASN A 487 -15.50 5.50 -31.49
C ASN A 487 -16.26 6.40 -30.51
N ASN A 488 -17.56 6.15 -30.32
CA ASN A 488 -18.35 6.95 -29.38
C ASN A 488 -17.95 6.69 -27.92
N GLU A 489 -18.15 7.68 -27.06
CA GLU A 489 -17.72 7.65 -25.65
C GLU A 489 -18.33 6.47 -24.88
N PHE A 490 -19.61 6.17 -25.07
CA PHE A 490 -20.28 5.08 -24.38
C PHE A 490 -19.67 3.71 -24.73
N GLN A 491 -19.33 3.46 -26.00
CA GLN A 491 -18.68 2.21 -26.41
C GLN A 491 -17.30 2.05 -25.77
N ILE A 492 -16.50 3.12 -25.79
CA ILE A 492 -15.17 3.14 -25.18
C ILE A 492 -15.31 2.80 -23.69
N GLN A 493 -16.21 3.48 -22.98
CA GLN A 493 -16.44 3.23 -21.55
C GLN A 493 -16.96 1.81 -21.29
N LEU A 494 -17.87 1.29 -22.13
CA LEU A 494 -18.41 -0.06 -22.00
C LEU A 494 -17.31 -1.11 -22.19
N ARG A 495 -16.50 -1.02 -23.25
CA ARG A 495 -15.38 -1.96 -23.47
C ARG A 495 -14.42 -1.94 -22.28
N VAL A 496 -13.99 -0.75 -21.85
CA VAL A 496 -13.05 -0.62 -20.73
C VAL A 496 -13.64 -1.25 -19.46
N ASN A 497 -14.92 -1.04 -19.16
CA ASN A 497 -15.54 -1.62 -17.96
C ASN A 497 -15.73 -3.14 -18.04
N ILE A 498 -15.96 -3.70 -19.24
CA ILE A 498 -15.95 -5.16 -19.45
C ILE A 498 -14.56 -5.73 -19.19
N LEU A 499 -13.52 -5.12 -19.77
CA LEU A 499 -12.13 -5.52 -19.55
C LEU A 499 -11.71 -5.35 -18.09
N PHE A 500 -12.12 -4.26 -17.45
CA PHE A 500 -11.82 -4.00 -16.05
C PHE A 500 -12.48 -5.03 -15.14
N SER A 501 -13.73 -5.39 -15.40
CA SER A 501 -14.42 -6.44 -14.66
C SER A 501 -13.75 -7.81 -14.81
N ARG A 502 -13.25 -8.15 -16.02
CA ARG A 502 -12.43 -9.35 -16.24
C ARG A 502 -11.11 -9.29 -15.47
N PHE A 503 -10.46 -8.14 -15.47
CA PHE A 503 -9.25 -7.89 -14.68
C PHE A 503 -9.52 -8.08 -13.19
N LEU A 504 -10.59 -7.49 -12.63
CA LEU A 504 -10.99 -7.66 -11.23
C LEU A 504 -11.21 -9.13 -10.86
N LYS A 505 -11.89 -9.90 -11.72
CA LYS A 505 -12.12 -11.35 -11.51
C LYS A 505 -10.83 -12.17 -11.53
N SER A 506 -9.75 -11.65 -12.13
CA SER A 506 -8.44 -12.29 -12.10
C SER A 506 -7.65 -12.04 -10.80
N LEU A 507 -8.14 -11.15 -9.93
CA LEU A 507 -7.52 -10.81 -8.65
C LEU A 507 -8.10 -11.67 -7.52
N ASP A 508 -7.31 -11.91 -6.47
CA ASP A 508 -7.86 -12.47 -5.23
C ASP A 508 -8.84 -11.50 -4.58
N GLU A 509 -9.74 -12.02 -3.76
CA GLU A 509 -10.82 -11.25 -3.13
C GLU A 509 -10.31 -10.04 -2.35
N HIS A 510 -9.19 -10.20 -1.65
CA HIS A 510 -8.60 -9.15 -0.82
C HIS A 510 -7.98 -8.05 -1.67
N GLN A 511 -7.23 -8.38 -2.72
CA GLN A 511 -6.72 -7.41 -3.71
C GLN A 511 -7.85 -6.69 -4.43
N ARG A 512 -8.87 -7.42 -4.87
CA ARG A 512 -10.03 -6.88 -5.58
C ARG A 512 -10.76 -5.84 -4.71
N ARG A 513 -11.06 -6.20 -3.46
CA ARG A 513 -11.73 -5.30 -2.52
C ARG A 513 -10.90 -4.04 -2.24
N LYS A 514 -9.59 -4.17 -2.05
CA LYS A 514 -8.69 -3.02 -1.88
C LYS A 514 -8.75 -2.06 -3.05
N LEU A 515 -8.66 -2.59 -4.27
CA LEU A 515 -8.67 -1.76 -5.46
C LEU A 515 -10.00 -1.03 -5.62
N ILE A 516 -11.13 -1.72 -5.42
CA ILE A 516 -12.47 -1.12 -5.48
C ILE A 516 -12.63 0.01 -4.46
N LEU A 517 -12.23 -0.23 -3.20
CA LEU A 517 -12.24 0.81 -2.17
C LEU A 517 -11.35 1.98 -2.57
N THR A 518 -10.13 1.71 -3.04
CA THR A 518 -9.17 2.76 -3.45
C THR A 518 -9.74 3.63 -4.57
N LEU A 519 -10.28 3.01 -5.62
CA LEU A 519 -10.90 3.73 -6.74
C LEU A 519 -12.08 4.60 -6.30
N SER A 520 -12.83 4.13 -5.32
CA SER A 520 -13.99 4.85 -4.79
C SER A 520 -13.63 6.03 -3.90
N LEU A 521 -12.36 6.14 -3.48
CA LEU A 521 -11.85 7.28 -2.70
C LEU A 521 -11.36 8.43 -3.59
N PHE A 522 -10.95 8.15 -4.82
CA PHE A 522 -10.46 9.16 -5.75
C PHE A 522 -11.59 10.04 -6.30
N ASP A 523 -11.32 11.33 -6.52
CA ASP A 523 -12.27 12.25 -7.13
C ASP A 523 -12.37 12.02 -8.65
N PRO A 524 -13.57 11.68 -9.18
CA PRO A 524 -13.78 11.52 -10.62
C PRO A 524 -13.51 12.81 -11.41
N VAL A 525 -13.76 13.99 -10.85
CA VAL A 525 -13.58 15.26 -11.56
C VAL A 525 -12.10 15.54 -11.78
N GLU A 526 -11.30 15.40 -10.73
CA GLU A 526 -9.84 15.48 -10.81
C GLU A 526 -9.28 14.44 -11.78
N ALA A 527 -9.69 13.17 -11.66
CA ALA A 527 -9.23 12.10 -12.54
C ALA A 527 -9.48 12.40 -14.03
N LYS A 528 -10.67 12.93 -14.35
CA LYS A 528 -11.02 13.36 -15.72
C LYS A 528 -10.14 14.51 -16.19
N SER A 529 -9.90 15.51 -15.35
CA SER A 529 -9.05 16.66 -15.69
C SER A 529 -7.59 16.27 -15.98
N LYS A 530 -7.09 15.23 -15.30
CA LYS A 530 -5.72 14.72 -15.43
C LYS A 530 -5.59 13.59 -16.47
N PHE A 531 -6.68 13.14 -17.10
CA PHE A 531 -6.71 11.94 -17.91
C PHE A 531 -5.62 11.90 -18.99
N LEU A 532 -5.59 12.90 -19.89
CA LEU A 532 -4.59 12.95 -20.96
C LEU A 532 -3.16 13.02 -20.41
N THR A 533 -2.94 13.75 -19.31
CA THR A 533 -1.63 13.81 -18.66
C THR A 533 -1.21 12.44 -18.12
N ASN A 534 -2.14 11.68 -17.53
CA ASN A 534 -1.90 10.32 -17.06
C ASN A 534 -1.61 9.37 -18.23
N CYS A 535 -2.30 9.51 -19.37
CA CYS A 535 -1.99 8.76 -20.60
C CYS A 535 -0.56 9.04 -21.07
N ILE A 536 -0.15 10.30 -21.16
CA ILE A 536 1.21 10.70 -21.56
C ILE A 536 2.24 10.09 -20.61
N HIS A 537 2.03 10.22 -19.30
CA HIS A 537 2.94 9.69 -18.29
C HIS A 537 3.04 8.16 -18.37
N TYR A 538 1.91 7.47 -18.53
CA TYR A 538 1.86 6.03 -18.70
C TYR A 538 2.65 5.58 -19.92
N VAL A 539 2.35 6.14 -21.11
CA VAL A 539 3.05 5.77 -22.36
C VAL A 539 4.54 6.06 -22.25
N THR A 540 4.93 7.20 -21.69
CA THR A 540 6.34 7.54 -21.43
C THR A 540 7.03 6.46 -20.59
N ASN A 541 6.42 6.07 -19.47
CA ASN A 541 6.98 5.06 -18.58
C ASN A 541 7.06 3.69 -19.27
N ARG A 542 6.06 3.31 -20.06
CA ARG A 542 6.07 2.05 -20.83
C ARG A 542 7.19 2.04 -21.87
N LEU A 543 7.39 3.13 -22.61
CA LEU A 543 8.50 3.26 -23.56
C LEU A 543 9.87 3.18 -22.86
N CYS A 544 10.04 3.85 -21.71
CA CYS A 544 11.25 3.70 -20.89
C CYS A 544 11.49 2.24 -20.49
N GLN A 545 10.46 1.54 -20.00
CA GLN A 545 10.57 0.12 -19.63
C GLN A 545 10.97 -0.78 -20.80
N ILE A 546 10.36 -0.57 -21.98
CA ILE A 546 10.69 -1.32 -23.21
C ILE A 546 12.12 -1.04 -23.65
N SER A 547 12.62 0.18 -23.45
CA SER A 547 14.00 0.55 -23.80
C SER A 547 15.07 -0.06 -22.89
N MET A 548 14.70 -0.66 -21.74
CA MET A 548 15.68 -1.20 -20.80
C MET A 548 16.40 -2.43 -21.38
N HIS A 549 17.69 -2.28 -21.68
CA HIS A 549 18.56 -3.40 -22.05
C HIS A 549 19.73 -3.52 -21.07
N GLN A 550 20.13 -4.77 -20.80
CA GLN A 550 21.30 -5.10 -20.00
C GLN A 550 22.55 -4.99 -20.87
N LEU A 551 23.53 -4.18 -20.45
CA LEU A 551 24.75 -3.91 -21.24
C LEU A 551 25.72 -5.09 -21.29
N ASP A 552 25.68 -6.01 -20.32
CA ASP A 552 26.65 -7.10 -20.20
C ASP A 552 25.98 -8.47 -20.00
N SER A 553 26.39 -9.43 -20.81
CA SER A 553 26.10 -10.87 -20.65
C SER A 553 27.07 -11.58 -19.68
N SER A 554 27.98 -10.84 -19.04
CA SER A 554 28.87 -11.38 -18.00
C SER A 554 28.16 -11.45 -16.64
N PRO A 555 28.51 -12.41 -15.76
CA PRO A 555 27.85 -12.60 -14.47
C PRO A 555 28.37 -11.56 -13.47
N ASN A 556 28.15 -10.28 -13.74
CA ASN A 556 28.35 -9.22 -12.76
C ASN A 556 27.11 -9.15 -11.88
N PHE A 557 27.32 -9.23 -10.56
CA PHE A 557 26.28 -9.17 -9.52
C PHE A 557 25.41 -7.89 -9.57
N PHE A 558 25.81 -6.88 -10.34
CA PHE A 558 25.04 -5.67 -10.62
C PHE A 558 25.07 -5.40 -12.12
N GLY A 559 24.03 -5.83 -12.84
CA GLY A 559 23.89 -5.51 -14.26
C GLY A 559 23.67 -4.01 -14.44
N THR A 560 24.51 -3.38 -15.27
CA THR A 560 24.30 -1.98 -15.68
C THR A 560 23.24 -1.97 -16.77
N TYR A 561 22.08 -1.36 -16.49
CA TYR A 561 21.01 -1.21 -17.47
C TYR A 561 21.13 0.14 -18.15
N GLN A 562 21.06 0.16 -19.48
CA GLN A 562 20.87 1.39 -20.23
C GLN A 562 19.38 1.58 -20.48
N CYS A 563 18.85 2.74 -20.10
CA CYS A 563 17.47 3.13 -20.30
C CYS A 563 17.46 4.52 -20.95
N ILE A 564 16.51 4.77 -21.86
CA ILE A 564 16.31 6.11 -22.40
C ILE A 564 15.79 7.00 -21.27
N ASP A 565 16.48 8.13 -21.04
CA ASP A 565 16.04 9.13 -20.08
C ASP A 565 14.65 9.63 -20.47
N SER A 566 13.68 9.50 -19.56
CA SER A 566 12.30 10.02 -19.71
C SER A 566 12.25 11.49 -20.15
N LYS A 567 13.27 12.30 -19.82
CA LYS A 567 13.38 13.71 -20.25
C LYS A 567 13.62 13.87 -21.76
N LYS A 568 14.04 12.81 -22.44
CA LYS A 568 14.18 12.77 -23.91
C LYS A 568 12.88 12.39 -24.61
N LEU A 569 11.91 11.82 -23.88
CA LEU A 569 10.62 11.39 -24.38
C LEU A 569 9.53 12.43 -24.05
N LEU A 570 9.77 13.69 -24.43
CA LEU A 570 8.84 14.79 -24.15
C LEU A 570 8.03 15.13 -25.39
N ILE A 571 6.72 14.94 -25.32
CA ILE A 571 5.76 15.43 -26.31
C ILE A 571 5.10 16.72 -25.81
N ASN A 572 4.79 17.63 -26.73
CA ASN A 572 4.13 18.89 -26.38
C ASN A 572 2.70 18.63 -25.90
N LYS A 573 2.38 19.05 -24.66
CA LYS A 573 1.07 18.80 -24.04
C LYS A 573 -0.05 19.71 -24.56
N THR A 574 0.27 20.85 -25.18
CA THR A 574 -0.73 21.87 -25.53
C THR A 574 -1.59 21.51 -26.73
N ASP A 575 -1.12 20.60 -27.58
CA ASP A 575 -1.74 20.36 -28.89
C ASP A 575 -2.56 19.07 -28.94
N VAL A 576 -2.61 18.31 -27.84
CA VAL A 576 -3.16 16.97 -27.81
C VAL A 576 -4.54 16.94 -27.14
N LYS A 577 -5.57 16.64 -27.93
CA LYS A 577 -6.98 16.61 -27.48
C LYS A 577 -7.52 15.19 -27.24
N GLN A 578 -6.85 14.17 -27.75
CA GLN A 578 -7.29 12.76 -27.72
C GLN A 578 -6.09 11.81 -27.63
N VAL A 579 -6.33 10.57 -27.18
CA VAL A 579 -5.28 9.57 -26.97
C VAL A 579 -4.62 9.13 -28.29
N SER A 580 -5.38 9.03 -29.39
CA SER A 580 -4.82 8.75 -30.73
C SER A 580 -3.73 9.76 -31.12
N ALA A 581 -3.97 11.05 -30.91
CA ALA A 581 -2.99 12.10 -31.17
C ALA A 581 -1.77 12.04 -30.22
N ILE A 582 -1.94 11.54 -28.98
CA ILE A 582 -0.80 11.24 -28.09
C ILE A 582 0.11 10.20 -28.74
N LEU A 583 -0.48 9.10 -29.23
CA LEU A 583 0.27 7.98 -29.80
C LEU A 583 1.00 8.37 -31.10
N GLU A 584 0.36 9.17 -31.96
CA GLU A 584 1.02 9.70 -33.16
C GLU A 584 2.17 10.65 -32.82
N ALA A 585 1.98 11.56 -31.84
CA ALA A 585 3.06 12.44 -31.38
C ALA A 585 4.27 11.65 -30.85
N PHE A 586 4.04 10.53 -30.14
CA PHE A 586 5.13 9.65 -29.72
C PHE A 586 5.82 8.94 -30.91
N LYS A 587 5.09 8.52 -31.94
CA LYS A 587 5.68 7.92 -33.15
C LYS A 587 6.57 8.93 -33.88
N GLU A 588 6.06 10.13 -34.13
CA GLU A 588 6.82 11.22 -34.76
C GLU A 588 8.09 11.57 -33.97
N MET A 589 7.96 11.67 -32.64
CA MET A 589 9.09 11.91 -31.75
C MET A 589 10.13 10.78 -31.84
N LEU A 590 9.71 9.51 -31.85
CA LEU A 590 10.63 8.38 -31.98
C LEU A 590 11.35 8.37 -33.34
N HIS A 591 10.67 8.70 -34.44
CA HIS A 591 11.31 8.87 -35.75
C HIS A 591 12.40 9.95 -35.72
N SER A 592 12.19 11.05 -34.98
CA SER A 592 13.23 12.09 -34.80
C SER A 592 14.44 11.63 -33.97
N LEU A 593 14.33 10.51 -33.26
CA LEU A 593 15.38 9.93 -32.42
C LEU A 593 16.13 8.78 -33.13
N GLU A 594 15.78 8.44 -34.38
CA GLU A 594 16.39 7.36 -35.17
C GLU A 594 17.93 7.41 -35.19
N GLU A 595 18.51 8.60 -35.30
CA GLU A 595 19.97 8.78 -35.36
C GLU A 595 20.66 8.68 -33.98
N ARG A 596 19.91 8.70 -32.87
CA ARG A 596 20.43 8.89 -31.50
C ARG A 596 20.16 7.74 -30.55
N CYS A 597 19.36 6.76 -30.97
CA CYS A 597 18.96 5.60 -30.16
C CYS A 597 19.44 4.29 -30.80
N ASN A 598 19.55 3.24 -30.00
CA ASN A 598 19.82 1.90 -30.50
C ASN A 598 18.65 1.45 -31.42
N PRO A 599 18.91 0.96 -32.64
CA PRO A 599 17.86 0.55 -33.58
C PRO A 599 16.94 -0.54 -33.03
N GLU A 600 17.44 -1.48 -32.21
CA GLU A 600 16.62 -2.54 -31.61
C GLU A 600 15.63 -1.98 -30.57
N GLN A 601 16.11 -1.07 -29.70
CA GLN A 601 15.27 -0.37 -28.73
C GLN A 601 14.17 0.44 -29.41
N LEU A 602 14.54 1.14 -30.48
CA LEU A 602 13.62 1.96 -31.25
C LEU A 602 12.54 1.12 -31.93
N GLU A 603 12.92 0.02 -32.58
CA GLU A 603 11.96 -0.87 -33.23
C GLU A 603 10.99 -1.48 -32.22
N ASN A 604 11.46 -1.92 -31.06
CA ASN A 604 10.60 -2.45 -29.99
C ASN A 604 9.58 -1.41 -29.50
N MET A 605 10.02 -0.16 -29.33
CA MET A 605 9.13 0.96 -28.96
C MET A 605 8.10 1.27 -30.07
N LEU A 606 8.51 1.28 -31.33
CA LEU A 606 7.61 1.50 -32.47
C LEU A 606 6.61 0.35 -32.64
N ILE A 607 7.04 -0.91 -32.46
CA ILE A 607 6.17 -2.09 -32.45
C ILE A 607 5.08 -1.94 -31.38
N PHE A 608 5.48 -1.55 -30.16
CA PHE A 608 4.52 -1.29 -29.08
C PHE A 608 3.50 -0.22 -29.47
N LEU A 609 3.94 0.95 -29.93
CA LEU A 609 3.04 2.04 -30.35
C LEU A 609 2.12 1.62 -31.50
N ARG A 610 2.63 0.88 -32.49
CA ARG A 610 1.81 0.33 -33.59
C ARG A 610 0.75 -0.63 -33.06
N ASN A 611 1.12 -1.52 -32.14
CA ASN A 611 0.21 -2.51 -31.56
C ASN A 611 -0.94 -1.86 -30.77
N ILE A 612 -0.67 -0.83 -29.97
CA ILE A 612 -1.70 -0.13 -29.20
C ILE A 612 -2.47 0.93 -30.00
N SER A 613 -2.05 1.23 -31.23
CA SER A 613 -2.76 2.17 -32.13
C SER A 613 -3.62 1.47 -33.19
N ARG A 614 -3.47 0.15 -33.37
CA ARG A 614 -4.16 -0.57 -34.46
C ARG A 614 -5.68 -0.54 -34.27
N PRO A 615 -6.48 -0.64 -35.35
CA PRO A 615 -7.93 -0.80 -35.23
C PRO A 615 -8.29 -2.04 -34.41
N ILE A 616 -9.28 -1.92 -33.52
CA ILE A 616 -9.86 -3.08 -32.82
C ILE A 616 -10.91 -3.70 -33.74
N LEU A 617 -10.66 -4.95 -34.15
CA LEU A 617 -11.57 -5.71 -35.01
C LEU A 617 -12.71 -6.29 -34.19
N THR A 618 -13.89 -6.37 -34.79
CA THR A 618 -15.04 -7.09 -34.24
C THR A 618 -14.81 -8.60 -34.28
N VAL A 619 -15.52 -9.38 -33.45
CA VAL A 619 -15.45 -10.84 -33.46
C VAL A 619 -15.70 -11.40 -34.87
N ALA A 620 -16.65 -10.84 -35.62
CA ALA A 620 -16.93 -11.26 -36.99
C ALA A 620 -15.74 -10.99 -37.94
N GLU A 621 -15.12 -9.81 -37.85
CA GLU A 621 -13.93 -9.47 -38.65
C GLU A 621 -12.72 -10.32 -38.26
N ILE A 622 -12.57 -10.68 -36.98
CA ILE A 622 -11.53 -11.61 -36.51
C ILE A 622 -11.76 -12.99 -37.10
N GLU A 623 -12.99 -13.50 -37.06
CA GLU A 623 -13.36 -14.80 -37.63
C GLU A 623 -13.14 -14.82 -39.15
N GLU A 624 -13.54 -13.76 -39.86
CA GLU A 624 -13.30 -13.60 -41.29
C GLU A 624 -11.79 -13.57 -41.61
N ALA A 625 -11.01 -12.77 -40.86
CA ALA A 625 -9.57 -12.69 -41.03
C ALA A 625 -8.86 -14.03 -40.78
N GLN A 626 -9.29 -14.80 -39.77
CA GLN A 626 -8.77 -16.14 -39.48
C GLN A 626 -9.14 -17.15 -40.57
N GLN A 627 -10.36 -17.06 -41.11
CA GLN A 627 -10.80 -17.90 -42.23
C GLN A 627 -10.06 -17.55 -43.51
N SER A 628 -9.83 -16.27 -43.81
CA SER A 628 -9.05 -15.84 -44.97
C SER A 628 -7.57 -16.19 -44.86
N ALA A 629 -6.98 -16.13 -43.65
CA ALA A 629 -5.59 -16.52 -43.41
C ALA A 629 -5.36 -18.03 -43.56
N ARG A 630 -6.42 -18.84 -43.40
CA ARG A 630 -6.39 -20.29 -43.64
C ARG A 630 -6.56 -20.67 -45.11
N VAL A 631 -6.86 -19.72 -46.00
CA VAL A 631 -7.01 -19.94 -47.44
C VAL A 631 -5.85 -19.28 -48.18
N ILE A 632 -4.66 -19.87 -48.08
CA ILE A 632 -3.70 -20.06 -49.18
C ILE A 632 -2.83 -21.24 -48.77
N ASP A 633 -3.13 -22.42 -49.32
CA ASP A 633 -2.09 -23.33 -49.75
C ASP A 633 -2.39 -23.71 -51.21
N TYR A 634 -1.51 -23.28 -52.09
CA TYR A 634 -1.51 -23.68 -53.50
C TYR A 634 -1.06 -25.14 -53.52
N ILE A 635 -2.01 -26.07 -53.37
CA ILE A 635 -2.04 -27.48 -53.82
C ILE A 635 -3.00 -28.20 -52.88
N GLY A 636 -4.23 -28.43 -53.34
CA GLY A 636 -5.28 -29.06 -52.56
C GLY A 636 -4.92 -30.47 -52.09
N ALA A 637 -4.91 -30.66 -50.78
CA ALA A 637 -5.15 -31.92 -50.11
C ALA A 637 -5.87 -31.66 -48.77
N PRO A 638 -6.85 -32.50 -48.37
CA PRO A 638 -7.66 -32.26 -47.18
C PRO A 638 -6.88 -32.61 -45.92
N THR A 639 -7.09 -31.83 -44.85
CA THR A 639 -6.85 -32.28 -43.46
C THR A 639 -8.18 -32.56 -42.80
#